data_AF-A0A8H4JIW2-F1
#
_entry.id   AF-A0A8H4JIW2-F1
#
_cell.length_a   1.000
_cell.length_b   1.000
_cell.length_c   1.000
_cell.angle_alpha   90.00
_cell.angle_beta   90.00
_cell.angle_gamma   90.00
#
_symmetry.space_group_name_H-M   'P 1'
#
loop_
_entity.id
_entity.type
_entity.pdbx_description
1 polymer ?
#
loop_
_entity_poly.entity_id
_entity_poly.type
_entity_poly.pdbx_seq_one_letter_code
_entity_poly.pdbx_strand_id
1 'polypeptide(L)'
;MATASRCPQGINVHEYLAFQTVASGKSRRWLSILAELASANLNFSNEATMLLVTHLALQCGPLDDSRSEFRIMHEVFRDRSFCETFMEQISHRLDSLAANWSEMYLMETMVTFILRLLDFSWAARMPNISDQTISLLLRARNTCVRWFKFLRAESYKVVETETARRFQQYGLWAALLCKRTYVPLASGRLEFDDSSLEIFIQSSIMVNDSLVVKLEALPKLLQHAIIRDIRLSHRLAPIVSKRIIDGLEVFRQSLCEMWPEEEGCPRVFSRVELDPEAPGWVFCRSRTGDGVDLIEQNVSFNCVRGLLLVDWQPMGKLPEDPKYSVVLNELFGNQALLIFPSRRPQMQYILCVKPHGYQVHVGYGSGTQELIITVYQPGGDRNLTVELPRLNIVFYTNKNRLLESPQLQCQIDNDQDAGTWSILVPLGPVSARTEGGHVTVKVEPLDKFGRFNINSTIGRIDCAPEPTLVFTKALLHACTSFLLPDPLTGRTGTEEAIEWLQADISQPWSPLTPPSIVYYPQDLKVMRTDTWIEPLPIILQNSAYRQIVDRILQESATLGMFAAKEQVIVKMPELPPSGDMHLHARAMFRQGAVTRCPGITSSCTQPANQKYMSRDRPSTVNIMHRNVLEVTNMIRKWPQSFKTTDFIA
;
A
#
# COMPACT_ATOMS: atom_id res chain seq x y z
N MET A 1 -35.05 6.11 46.29
CA MET A 1 -36.22 6.20 45.38
C MET A 1 -36.72 7.63 45.14
N ALA A 2 -36.50 8.62 46.01
CA ALA A 2 -36.95 10.01 45.81
C ALA A 2 -36.22 10.81 44.69
N THR A 3 -35.26 10.21 44.00
CA THR A 3 -34.39 10.86 43.01
C THR A 3 -34.67 10.45 41.56
N ALA A 4 -35.50 9.43 41.32
CA ALA A 4 -35.83 8.97 39.95
C ALA A 4 -36.44 10.08 39.09
N SER A 5 -37.17 11.01 39.70
CA SER A 5 -37.74 12.20 39.06
C SER A 5 -36.70 13.24 38.60
N ARG A 6 -35.43 13.09 38.99
CA ARG A 6 -34.30 13.95 38.58
C ARG A 6 -33.40 13.29 37.54
N CYS A 7 -33.84 12.18 36.92
CA CYS A 7 -33.10 11.52 35.87
C CYS A 7 -32.99 12.44 34.63
N PRO A 8 -31.78 12.71 34.10
CA PRO A 8 -31.61 13.46 32.86
C PRO A 8 -32.26 12.76 31.66
N GLN A 9 -32.71 13.54 30.68
CA GLN A 9 -33.24 12.99 29.42
C GLN A 9 -32.12 12.25 28.66
N GLY A 10 -32.37 11.00 28.27
CA GLY A 10 -31.44 10.17 27.49
C GLY A 10 -30.65 9.10 28.27
N ILE A 11 -30.75 9.07 29.61
CA ILE A 11 -30.13 8.02 30.45
C ILE A 11 -31.20 7.04 30.93
N ASN A 12 -30.88 5.75 30.95
CA ASN A 12 -31.77 4.74 31.50
C ASN A 12 -31.98 4.98 33.00
N VAL A 13 -33.24 5.04 33.45
CA VAL A 13 -33.59 5.28 34.86
C VAL A 13 -32.97 4.23 35.79
N HIS A 14 -32.86 2.98 35.34
CA HIS A 14 -32.21 1.91 36.10
C HIS A 14 -30.71 2.17 36.27
N GLU A 15 -30.04 2.61 35.20
CA GLU A 15 -28.62 2.98 35.24
C GLU A 15 -28.41 4.20 36.15
N TYR A 16 -29.24 5.23 36.03
CA TYR A 16 -29.19 6.41 36.90
C TYR A 16 -29.37 6.06 38.39
N LEU A 17 -30.31 5.18 38.71
CA LEU A 17 -30.53 4.72 40.08
C LEU A 17 -29.37 3.84 40.59
N ALA A 18 -28.80 2.98 39.75
CA ALA A 18 -27.61 2.20 40.09
C ALA A 18 -26.41 3.11 40.38
N PHE A 19 -26.17 4.13 39.54
CA PHE A 19 -25.15 5.16 39.74
C PHE A 19 -25.29 5.85 41.11
N GLN A 20 -26.52 6.23 41.47
CA GLN A 20 -26.78 6.83 42.79
C GLN A 20 -26.61 5.84 43.93
N THR A 21 -27.03 4.60 43.74
CA THR A 21 -26.96 3.55 44.77
C THR A 21 -25.52 3.24 45.14
N VAL A 22 -24.65 3.10 44.13
CA VAL A 22 -23.20 2.88 44.33
C VAL A 22 -22.52 4.10 44.97
N ALA A 23 -22.96 5.31 44.64
CA ALA A 23 -22.46 6.53 45.28
C ALA A 23 -23.01 6.75 46.71
N SER A 24 -24.16 6.14 47.04
CA SER A 24 -24.86 6.33 48.31
C SER A 24 -24.37 5.38 49.41
N GLY A 25 -24.23 5.89 50.63
CA GLY A 25 -23.91 5.08 51.82
C GLY A 25 -22.44 4.67 51.90
N LYS A 26 -21.70 5.28 52.84
CA LYS A 26 -20.24 5.05 52.99
C LYS A 26 -19.91 3.61 53.41
N SER A 27 -20.68 3.01 54.31
CA SER A 27 -20.46 1.65 54.83
C SER A 27 -21.02 0.54 53.94
N ARG A 28 -22.00 0.84 53.07
CA ARG A 28 -22.65 -0.15 52.18
C ARG A 28 -22.11 -0.13 50.75
N ARG A 29 -21.20 0.79 50.44
CA ARG A 29 -20.67 1.03 49.09
C ARG A 29 -20.19 -0.23 48.39
N TRP A 30 -19.33 -1.01 49.02
CA TRP A 30 -18.77 -2.23 48.43
C TRP A 30 -19.80 -3.34 48.26
N LEU A 31 -20.80 -3.42 49.15
CA LEU A 31 -21.95 -4.32 48.98
C LEU A 31 -22.81 -3.89 47.79
N SER A 32 -23.03 -2.59 47.60
CA SER A 32 -23.70 -2.06 46.42
C SER A 32 -22.90 -2.35 45.14
N ILE A 33 -21.58 -2.13 45.16
CA ILE A 33 -20.70 -2.46 44.01
C ILE A 33 -20.76 -3.95 43.68
N LEU A 34 -20.71 -4.83 44.68
CA LEU A 34 -20.83 -6.27 44.50
C LEU A 34 -22.19 -6.65 43.89
N ALA A 35 -23.29 -6.08 44.41
CA ALA A 35 -24.62 -6.32 43.87
C ALA A 35 -24.75 -5.83 42.42
N GLU A 36 -24.22 -4.65 42.10
CA GLU A 36 -24.25 -4.12 40.74
C GLU A 36 -23.36 -4.91 39.77
N LEU A 37 -22.21 -5.43 40.24
CA LEU A 37 -21.34 -6.33 39.46
C LEU A 37 -22.03 -7.62 39.06
N ALA A 38 -22.89 -8.15 39.93
CA ALA A 38 -23.72 -9.33 39.65
C ALA A 38 -24.98 -9.01 38.84
N SER A 39 -25.28 -7.72 38.61
CA SER A 39 -26.47 -7.26 37.89
C SER A 39 -26.14 -6.79 36.46
N ALA A 40 -27.19 -6.46 35.70
CA ALA A 40 -27.09 -5.81 34.40
C ALA A 40 -27.49 -4.31 34.42
N ASN A 41 -27.66 -3.71 35.61
CA ASN A 41 -28.16 -2.34 35.71
C ASN A 41 -27.08 -1.29 35.40
N LEU A 42 -25.81 -1.62 35.62
CA LEU A 42 -24.67 -0.73 35.45
C LEU A 42 -23.77 -1.24 34.32
N ASN A 43 -23.57 -0.42 33.28
CA ASN A 43 -22.66 -0.78 32.19
C ASN A 43 -21.21 -0.43 32.58
N PHE A 44 -20.44 -1.43 33.02
CA PHE A 44 -19.03 -1.28 33.40
C PHE A 44 -18.08 -1.07 32.21
N SER A 45 -18.55 -1.29 30.99
CA SER A 45 -17.79 -1.05 29.75
C SER A 45 -17.88 0.42 29.30
N ASN A 46 -18.63 1.26 30.03
CA ASN A 46 -18.72 2.72 29.79
C ASN A 46 -17.64 3.49 30.58
N GLU A 47 -17.08 4.52 29.97
CA GLU A 47 -16.04 5.39 30.57
C GLU A 47 -16.52 6.05 31.86
N ALA A 48 -17.74 6.60 31.88
CA ALA A 48 -18.29 7.30 33.03
C ALA A 48 -18.45 6.36 34.24
N THR A 49 -18.87 5.12 34.00
CA THR A 49 -19.01 4.09 35.02
C THR A 49 -17.66 3.70 35.61
N MET A 50 -16.67 3.41 34.75
CA MET A 50 -15.31 3.08 35.20
C MET A 50 -14.72 4.22 36.04
N LEU A 51 -14.88 5.47 35.62
CA LEU A 51 -14.40 6.64 36.35
C LEU A 51 -15.04 6.75 37.75
N LEU A 52 -16.37 6.64 37.82
CA LEU A 52 -17.10 6.70 39.09
C LEU A 52 -16.67 5.57 40.02
N VAL A 53 -16.70 4.34 39.54
CA VAL A 53 -16.46 3.14 40.35
C VAL A 53 -15.01 3.10 40.82
N THR A 54 -14.06 3.41 39.93
CA THR A 54 -12.64 3.49 40.27
C THR A 54 -12.39 4.61 41.28
N HIS A 55 -13.01 5.78 41.12
CA HIS A 55 -12.92 6.85 42.11
C HIS A 55 -13.46 6.40 43.47
N LEU A 56 -14.64 5.78 43.50
CA LEU A 56 -15.28 5.30 44.73
C LEU A 56 -14.49 4.18 45.42
N ALA A 57 -13.84 3.31 44.65
CA ALA A 57 -12.99 2.24 45.15
C ALA A 57 -11.66 2.75 45.75
N LEU A 58 -11.16 3.89 45.26
CA LEU A 58 -9.89 4.50 45.69
C LEU A 58 -10.06 5.54 46.81
N GLN A 59 -11.29 5.97 47.11
CA GLN A 59 -11.56 6.91 48.22
C GLN A 59 -11.29 6.27 49.58
N CYS A 60 -10.45 6.89 50.40
CA CYS A 60 -10.14 6.38 51.76
C CYS A 60 -11.36 6.36 52.71
N GLY A 61 -12.25 7.36 52.62
CA GLY A 61 -13.40 7.49 53.52
C GLY A 61 -13.13 8.07 54.91
N PRO A 62 -14.18 8.29 55.72
CA PRO A 62 -14.08 8.84 57.07
C PRO A 62 -13.47 7.83 58.04
N LEU A 63 -12.76 8.35 59.04
CA LEU A 63 -12.27 7.55 60.17
C LEU A 63 -13.45 6.99 60.98
N ASP A 64 -13.28 5.76 61.43
CA ASP A 64 -14.09 5.15 62.48
C ASP A 64 -13.43 5.43 63.86
N ASP A 65 -14.20 5.32 64.94
CA ASP A 65 -13.74 5.48 66.33
C ASP A 65 -12.59 4.51 66.66
N SER A 66 -12.53 3.36 65.98
CA SER A 66 -11.47 2.36 66.07
C SER A 66 -10.12 2.77 65.45
N ARG A 67 -10.05 3.88 64.70
CA ARG A 67 -8.90 4.29 63.87
C ARG A 67 -8.36 3.16 62.96
N SER A 68 -9.22 2.23 62.56
CA SER A 68 -8.91 1.12 61.63
C SER A 68 -8.32 1.64 60.31
N GLU A 69 -7.28 0.96 59.79
CA GLU A 69 -6.68 1.24 58.48
C GLU A 69 -7.70 1.14 57.33
N PHE A 70 -8.74 0.33 57.52
CA PHE A 70 -9.82 0.10 56.55
C PHE A 70 -10.84 1.23 56.51
N ARG A 71 -10.93 2.03 57.58
CA ARG A 71 -11.94 3.10 57.74
C ARG A 71 -13.38 2.56 57.57
N ILE A 72 -14.38 3.44 57.68
CA ILE A 72 -15.79 3.00 57.58
C ILE A 72 -16.10 2.37 56.21
N MET A 73 -15.38 2.77 55.16
CA MET A 73 -15.68 2.34 53.80
C MET A 73 -15.15 0.95 53.46
N HIS A 74 -13.95 0.57 53.91
CA HIS A 74 -13.32 -0.69 53.51
C HIS A 74 -13.41 -1.78 54.58
N GLU A 75 -14.08 -1.53 55.70
CA GLU A 75 -14.20 -2.49 56.81
C GLU A 75 -14.80 -3.84 56.38
N VAL A 76 -15.64 -3.85 55.33
CA VAL A 76 -16.23 -5.07 54.77
C VAL A 76 -15.18 -6.06 54.24
N PHE A 77 -13.97 -5.62 53.87
CA PHE A 77 -12.91 -6.52 53.40
C PHE A 77 -12.31 -7.39 54.51
N ARG A 78 -12.68 -7.16 55.79
CA ARG A 78 -12.36 -8.11 56.87
C ARG A 78 -13.26 -9.34 56.83
N ASP A 79 -14.43 -9.25 56.20
CA ASP A 79 -15.33 -10.38 56.05
C ASP A 79 -14.83 -11.27 54.91
N ARG A 80 -14.43 -12.49 55.28
CA ARG A 80 -13.95 -13.51 54.35
C ARG A 80 -15.02 -13.88 53.31
N SER A 81 -16.28 -14.00 53.72
CA SER A 81 -17.37 -14.41 52.84
C SER A 81 -17.64 -13.37 51.74
N PHE A 82 -17.55 -12.09 52.10
CA PHE A 82 -17.60 -10.99 51.15
C PHE A 82 -16.44 -11.08 50.14
N CYS A 83 -15.22 -11.30 50.62
CA CYS A 83 -14.04 -11.39 49.75
C CYS A 83 -14.13 -12.56 48.76
N GLU A 84 -14.55 -13.74 49.22
CA GLU A 84 -14.75 -14.92 48.37
C GLU A 84 -15.82 -14.65 47.28
N THR A 85 -16.96 -14.09 47.67
CA THR A 85 -18.03 -13.73 46.71
C THR A 85 -17.57 -12.66 45.72
N PHE A 86 -16.78 -11.67 46.17
CA PHE A 86 -16.26 -10.61 45.32
C PHE A 86 -15.23 -11.14 44.32
N MET A 87 -14.35 -12.05 44.73
CA MET A 87 -13.43 -12.74 43.83
C MET A 87 -14.15 -13.55 42.77
N GLU A 88 -15.21 -14.27 43.14
CA GLU A 88 -16.01 -15.06 42.20
C GLU A 88 -16.63 -14.16 41.11
N GLN A 89 -17.22 -13.02 41.50
CA GLN A 89 -17.76 -12.06 40.53
C GLN A 89 -16.68 -11.46 39.62
N ILE A 90 -15.51 -11.11 40.15
CA ILE A 90 -14.38 -10.64 39.34
C ILE A 90 -13.93 -11.74 38.37
N SER A 91 -13.85 -12.99 38.84
CA SER A 91 -13.47 -14.13 38.01
C SER A 91 -14.41 -14.30 36.82
N HIS A 92 -15.73 -14.28 37.03
CA HIS A 92 -16.71 -14.38 35.94
C HIS A 92 -16.58 -13.24 34.92
N ARG A 93 -16.34 -12.00 35.39
CA ARG A 93 -16.15 -10.85 34.49
C ARG A 93 -14.84 -10.95 33.70
N LEU A 94 -13.76 -11.43 34.30
CA LEU A 94 -12.51 -11.69 33.59
C LEU A 94 -12.67 -12.76 32.49
N ASP A 95 -13.52 -13.77 32.68
CA ASP A 95 -13.80 -14.78 31.63
C ASP A 95 -14.51 -14.15 30.43
N SER A 96 -15.50 -13.29 30.69
CA SER A 96 -16.19 -12.57 29.63
C SER A 96 -15.27 -11.60 28.87
N LEU A 97 -14.28 -11.01 29.56
CA LEU A 97 -13.33 -10.09 28.96
C LEU A 97 -12.35 -10.78 28.02
N ALA A 98 -11.94 -12.03 28.29
CA ALA A 98 -10.80 -12.66 27.61
C ALA A 98 -10.84 -12.55 26.07
N ALA A 99 -12.03 -12.65 25.47
CA ALA A 99 -12.24 -12.53 24.03
C ALA A 99 -12.48 -11.09 23.52
N ASN A 100 -12.91 -10.17 24.39
CA ASN A 100 -13.31 -8.82 24.00
C ASN A 100 -12.29 -7.76 24.40
N TRP A 101 -11.26 -7.59 23.56
CA TRP A 101 -10.22 -6.58 23.74
C TRP A 101 -10.74 -5.13 23.66
N SER A 102 -11.97 -4.89 23.17
CA SER A 102 -12.51 -3.53 23.11
C SER A 102 -12.92 -2.97 24.48
N GLU A 103 -13.09 -3.84 25.49
CA GLU A 103 -13.60 -3.48 26.81
C GLU A 103 -12.51 -3.06 27.82
N MET A 104 -11.70 -2.07 27.43
CA MET A 104 -10.59 -1.57 28.26
C MET A 104 -11.06 -0.97 29.59
N TYR A 105 -12.24 -0.33 29.61
CA TYR A 105 -12.80 0.30 30.81
C TYR A 105 -13.24 -0.70 31.87
N LEU A 106 -13.81 -1.84 31.45
CA LEU A 106 -14.15 -2.91 32.35
C LEU A 106 -12.86 -3.55 32.91
N MET A 107 -11.83 -3.78 32.09
CA MET A 107 -10.53 -4.28 32.55
C MET A 107 -9.85 -3.32 33.56
N GLU A 108 -9.86 -2.01 33.31
CA GLU A 108 -9.36 -0.98 34.25
C GLU A 108 -10.07 -1.05 35.61
N THR A 109 -11.39 -1.29 35.60
CA THR A 109 -12.20 -1.47 36.81
C THR A 109 -11.83 -2.77 37.52
N MET A 110 -11.71 -3.89 36.80
CA MET A 110 -11.34 -5.20 37.36
C MET A 110 -9.94 -5.14 37.98
N VAL A 111 -8.93 -4.59 37.29
CA VAL A 111 -7.59 -4.43 37.84
C VAL A 111 -7.61 -3.54 39.09
N THR A 112 -8.42 -2.47 39.11
CA THR A 112 -8.59 -1.64 40.31
C THR A 112 -9.13 -2.45 41.49
N PHE A 113 -10.16 -3.27 41.26
CA PHE A 113 -10.76 -4.11 42.30
C PHE A 113 -9.82 -5.20 42.80
N ILE A 114 -9.10 -5.87 41.91
CA ILE A 114 -8.12 -6.90 42.26
C ILE A 114 -7.00 -6.27 43.12
N LEU A 115 -6.47 -5.11 42.71
CA LEU A 115 -5.43 -4.41 43.49
C LEU A 115 -5.95 -4.00 44.87
N ARG A 116 -7.19 -3.50 44.98
CA ARG A 116 -7.79 -3.13 46.27
C ARG A 116 -8.02 -4.33 47.16
N LEU A 117 -8.59 -5.40 46.61
CA LEU A 117 -8.81 -6.63 47.33
C LEU A 117 -7.49 -7.19 47.88
N LEU A 118 -6.42 -7.14 47.08
CA LEU A 118 -5.09 -7.58 47.49
C LEU A 118 -4.49 -6.72 48.61
N ASP A 119 -4.58 -5.39 48.49
CA ASP A 119 -4.12 -4.45 49.52
C ASP A 119 -4.80 -4.74 50.87
N PHE A 120 -6.12 -4.95 50.85
CA PHE A 120 -6.93 -5.19 52.04
C PHE A 120 -6.83 -6.62 52.57
N SER A 121 -6.65 -7.63 51.71
CA SER A 121 -6.44 -9.02 52.16
C SER A 121 -5.12 -9.17 52.92
N TRP A 122 -4.08 -8.45 52.48
CA TRP A 122 -2.81 -8.36 53.21
C TRP A 122 -2.95 -7.61 54.54
N ALA A 123 -3.64 -6.46 54.55
CA ALA A 123 -3.90 -5.71 55.78
C ALA A 123 -4.71 -6.55 56.79
N ALA A 124 -5.66 -7.36 56.30
CA ALA A 124 -6.49 -8.25 57.12
C ALA A 124 -5.79 -9.57 57.49
N ARG A 125 -4.57 -9.81 56.99
CA ARG A 125 -3.76 -11.02 57.20
C ARG A 125 -4.49 -12.30 56.76
N MET A 126 -5.12 -12.27 55.59
CA MET A 126 -5.81 -13.41 54.98
C MET A 126 -4.99 -14.00 53.82
N PRO A 127 -4.07 -14.96 54.07
CA PRO A 127 -3.16 -15.47 53.03
C PRO A 127 -3.91 -16.18 51.91
N ASN A 128 -4.88 -17.05 52.22
CA ASN A 128 -5.66 -17.78 51.21
C ASN A 128 -6.36 -16.85 50.21
N ILE A 129 -6.93 -15.74 50.69
CA ILE A 129 -7.59 -14.74 49.84
C ILE A 129 -6.53 -13.98 49.01
N SER A 130 -5.39 -13.68 49.62
CA SER A 130 -4.29 -12.98 48.94
C SER A 130 -3.74 -13.80 47.78
N ASP A 131 -3.49 -15.10 47.98
CA ASP A 131 -2.96 -16.00 46.95
C ASP A 131 -3.94 -16.18 45.79
N GLN A 132 -5.23 -16.35 46.09
CA GLN A 132 -6.29 -16.40 45.07
C GLN A 132 -6.40 -15.08 44.30
N THR A 133 -6.27 -13.95 44.99
CA THR A 133 -6.30 -12.62 44.35
C THR A 133 -5.07 -12.39 43.46
N ILE A 134 -3.89 -12.88 43.85
CA ILE A 134 -2.68 -12.87 43.01
C ILE A 134 -2.93 -13.70 41.73
N SER A 135 -3.56 -14.87 41.83
CA SER A 135 -3.93 -15.67 40.66
C SER A 135 -4.87 -14.92 39.71
N LEU A 136 -5.87 -14.20 40.23
CA LEU A 136 -6.74 -13.32 39.43
C LEU A 136 -5.95 -12.17 38.76
N LEU A 137 -4.98 -11.58 39.48
CA LEU A 137 -4.12 -10.52 38.94
C LEU A 137 -3.24 -11.02 37.79
N LEU A 138 -2.64 -12.21 37.93
CA LEU A 138 -1.85 -12.86 36.87
C LEU A 138 -2.73 -13.23 35.66
N ARG A 139 -3.96 -13.67 35.89
CA ARG A 139 -4.93 -13.93 34.82
C ARG A 139 -5.31 -12.66 34.06
N ALA A 140 -5.56 -11.55 34.76
CA ALA A 140 -5.78 -10.24 34.14
C ALA A 140 -4.55 -9.79 33.33
N ARG A 141 -3.34 -9.97 33.86
CA ARG A 141 -2.07 -9.70 33.15
C ARG A 141 -1.97 -10.50 31.86
N ASN A 142 -2.16 -11.82 31.92
CA ASN A 142 -2.09 -12.69 30.75
C ASN A 142 -3.13 -12.34 29.68
N THR A 143 -4.31 -11.90 30.11
CA THR A 143 -5.36 -11.40 29.19
C THR A 143 -4.89 -10.13 28.46
N CYS A 144 -4.33 -9.16 29.20
CA CYS A 144 -3.77 -7.94 28.61
C CYS A 144 -2.61 -8.25 27.65
N VAL A 145 -1.76 -9.23 27.99
CA VAL A 145 -0.67 -9.71 27.13
C VAL A 145 -1.20 -10.23 25.79
N ARG A 146 -2.20 -11.12 25.82
CA ARG A 146 -2.84 -11.63 24.60
C ARG A 146 -3.40 -10.49 23.76
N TRP A 147 -4.05 -9.51 24.38
CA TRP A 147 -4.61 -8.37 23.68
C TRP A 147 -3.56 -7.50 23.00
N PHE A 148 -2.52 -7.05 23.70
CA PHE A 148 -1.55 -6.15 23.06
C PHE A 148 -0.71 -6.87 22.00
N LYS A 149 -0.42 -8.18 22.17
CA LYS A 149 0.28 -8.98 21.14
C LYS A 149 -0.58 -9.13 19.88
N PHE A 150 -1.86 -9.44 20.05
CA PHE A 150 -2.82 -9.51 18.94
C PHE A 150 -2.97 -8.16 18.23
N LEU A 151 -3.23 -7.09 18.99
CA LEU A 151 -3.44 -5.74 18.45
C LEU A 151 -2.19 -5.20 17.75
N ARG A 152 -1.00 -5.52 18.25
CA ARG A 152 0.28 -5.21 17.58
C ARG A 152 0.34 -5.86 16.20
N ALA A 153 0.12 -7.18 16.12
CA ALA A 153 0.17 -7.92 14.86
C ALA A 153 -0.88 -7.43 13.84
N GLU A 154 -2.10 -7.16 14.29
CA GLU A 154 -3.17 -6.67 13.41
C GLU A 154 -2.95 -5.22 12.97
N SER A 155 -2.37 -4.36 13.82
CA SER A 155 -2.06 -2.97 13.44
C SER A 155 -1.11 -2.86 12.24
N TYR A 156 -0.32 -3.90 11.95
CA TYR A 156 0.60 -3.94 10.82
C TYR A 156 0.01 -4.54 9.55
N LYS A 157 -1.05 -5.35 9.65
CA LYS A 157 -1.74 -5.91 8.48
C LYS A 157 -2.73 -4.92 7.86
N VAL A 158 -3.21 -3.98 8.65
CA VAL A 158 -4.26 -3.05 8.25
C VAL A 158 -3.72 -1.97 7.33
N VAL A 159 -4.33 -1.86 6.16
CA VAL A 159 -4.04 -0.84 5.13
C VAL A 159 -4.72 0.50 5.46
N GLU A 160 -5.86 0.48 6.14
CA GLU A 160 -6.61 1.69 6.48
C GLU A 160 -6.04 2.40 7.73
N THR A 161 -5.64 3.65 7.55
CA THR A 161 -4.90 4.44 8.56
C THR A 161 -5.71 4.70 9.84
N GLU A 162 -7.03 4.89 9.73
CA GLU A 162 -7.89 5.15 10.90
C GLU A 162 -8.05 3.91 11.77
N THR A 163 -8.30 2.75 11.15
CA THR A 163 -8.38 1.46 11.86
C THR A 163 -7.05 1.06 12.48
N ALA A 164 -5.93 1.29 11.79
CA ALA A 164 -4.60 1.06 12.35
C ALA A 164 -4.35 1.95 13.58
N ARG A 165 -4.77 3.22 13.55
CA ARG A 165 -4.70 4.14 14.69
C ARG A 165 -5.55 3.66 15.87
N ARG A 166 -6.75 3.14 15.62
CA ARG A 166 -7.61 2.56 16.68
C ARG A 166 -6.93 1.34 17.31
N PHE A 167 -6.39 0.42 16.52
CA PHE A 167 -5.65 -0.74 17.04
C PHE A 167 -4.42 -0.33 17.86
N GLN A 168 -3.67 0.69 17.44
CA GLN A 168 -2.58 1.25 18.24
C GLN A 168 -3.06 1.83 19.58
N GLN A 169 -4.19 2.56 19.59
CA GLN A 169 -4.77 3.10 20.83
C GLN A 169 -5.22 2.00 21.79
N TYR A 170 -5.87 0.95 21.30
CA TYR A 170 -6.23 -0.21 22.12
C TYR A 170 -4.97 -0.97 22.58
N GLY A 171 -3.97 -1.14 21.71
CA GLY A 171 -2.70 -1.76 22.07
C GLY A 171 -1.97 -1.03 23.20
N LEU A 172 -1.98 0.31 23.16
CA LEU A 172 -1.47 1.16 24.23
C LEU A 172 -2.24 0.95 25.53
N TRP A 173 -3.57 0.93 25.50
CA TRP A 173 -4.40 0.66 26.67
C TRP A 173 -4.10 -0.70 27.30
N ALA A 174 -4.04 -1.76 26.49
CA ALA A 174 -3.74 -3.12 26.96
C ALA A 174 -2.35 -3.19 27.61
N ALA A 175 -1.34 -2.53 27.03
CA ALA A 175 0.01 -2.49 27.60
C ALA A 175 0.07 -1.71 28.93
N LEU A 176 -0.62 -0.56 29.03
CA LEU A 176 -0.73 0.21 30.28
C LEU A 176 -1.45 -0.57 31.39
N LEU A 177 -2.53 -1.27 31.04
CA LEU A 177 -3.27 -2.15 31.98
C LEU A 177 -2.41 -3.31 32.45
N CYS A 178 -1.66 -3.93 31.53
CA CYS A 178 -0.68 -4.97 31.87
C CYS A 178 0.35 -4.46 32.88
N LYS A 179 0.97 -3.31 32.61
CA LYS A 179 1.95 -2.69 33.53
C LYS A 179 1.35 -2.34 34.89
N ARG A 180 0.07 -1.92 34.93
CA ARG A 180 -0.63 -1.66 36.19
C ARG A 180 -0.68 -2.88 37.13
N THR A 181 -0.64 -4.10 36.60
CA THR A 181 -0.60 -5.33 37.44
C THR A 181 0.69 -5.48 38.25
N TYR A 182 1.72 -4.67 37.99
CA TYR A 182 3.00 -4.66 38.73
C TYR A 182 3.01 -3.68 39.91
N VAL A 183 1.90 -2.99 40.19
CA VAL A 183 1.80 -2.12 41.38
C VAL A 183 2.22 -2.82 42.69
N PRO A 184 1.83 -4.08 42.96
CA PRO A 184 2.21 -4.74 44.21
C PRO A 184 3.71 -5.08 44.30
N LEU A 185 4.38 -5.22 43.15
CA LEU A 185 5.85 -5.40 43.10
C LEU A 185 6.58 -4.14 43.59
N ALA A 186 6.08 -2.95 43.24
CA ALA A 186 6.67 -1.69 43.71
C ALA A 186 6.58 -1.50 45.23
N SER A 187 5.67 -2.25 45.88
CA SER A 187 5.52 -2.29 47.34
C SER A 187 6.34 -3.41 48.01
N GLY A 188 7.11 -4.18 47.23
CA GLY A 188 7.93 -5.30 47.72
C GLY A 188 7.12 -6.51 48.20
N ARG A 189 5.86 -6.65 47.76
CA ARG A 189 4.93 -7.69 48.22
C ARG A 189 4.73 -8.83 47.24
N LEU A 190 5.37 -8.77 46.07
CA LEU A 190 5.31 -9.80 45.04
C LEU A 190 6.75 -10.12 44.57
N GLU A 191 7.03 -11.37 44.25
CA GLU A 191 8.28 -11.77 43.62
C GLU A 191 8.33 -11.29 42.16
N PHE A 192 9.54 -11.11 41.64
CA PHE A 192 9.78 -10.69 40.25
C PHE A 192 10.52 -11.79 39.49
N ASP A 193 9.75 -12.77 39.04
CA ASP A 193 10.19 -13.91 38.26
C ASP A 193 10.53 -13.54 36.81
N ASP A 194 11.16 -14.47 36.10
CA ASP A 194 11.66 -14.25 34.74
C ASP A 194 10.51 -13.98 33.74
N SER A 195 9.36 -14.65 33.89
CA SER A 195 8.20 -14.43 33.02
C SER A 195 7.60 -13.03 33.21
N SER A 196 7.56 -12.55 34.47
CA SER A 196 7.16 -11.18 34.79
C SER A 196 8.14 -10.15 34.22
N LEU A 197 9.45 -10.42 34.24
CA LEU A 197 10.44 -9.53 33.62
C LEU A 197 10.21 -9.42 32.11
N GLU A 198 10.03 -10.56 31.45
CA GLU A 198 9.77 -10.63 30.01
C GLU A 198 8.55 -9.79 29.61
N ILE A 199 7.43 -10.02 30.29
CA ILE A 199 6.17 -9.32 30.04
C ILE A 199 6.31 -7.82 30.34
N PHE A 200 7.04 -7.44 31.40
CA PHE A 200 7.26 -6.03 31.74
C PHE A 200 8.06 -5.30 30.66
N ILE A 201 9.10 -5.93 30.11
CA ILE A 201 9.91 -5.35 29.02
C ILE A 201 9.06 -5.21 27.75
N GLN A 202 8.37 -6.28 27.33
CA GLN A 202 7.50 -6.28 26.14
C GLN A 202 6.41 -5.21 26.23
N SER A 203 5.73 -5.11 27.38
CA SER A 203 4.69 -4.10 27.59
C SER A 203 5.26 -2.68 27.64
N SER A 204 6.48 -2.47 28.14
CA SER A 204 7.16 -1.16 28.13
C SER A 204 7.49 -0.72 26.71
N ILE A 205 8.04 -1.63 25.89
CA ILE A 205 8.33 -1.38 24.47
C ILE A 205 7.02 -1.06 23.74
N MET A 206 5.97 -1.85 23.97
CA MET A 206 4.67 -1.64 23.34
C MET A 206 4.05 -0.26 23.67
N VAL A 207 4.17 0.20 24.92
CA VAL A 207 3.73 1.55 25.30
C VAL A 207 4.49 2.60 24.50
N ASN A 208 5.82 2.50 24.42
CA ASN A 208 6.64 3.46 23.67
C ASN A 208 6.36 3.43 22.17
N ASP A 209 6.29 2.25 21.56
CA ASP A 209 6.03 2.05 20.12
C ASP A 209 4.65 2.62 19.72
N SER A 210 3.65 2.50 20.60
CA SER A 210 2.28 2.98 20.34
C SER A 210 2.11 4.49 20.58
N LEU A 211 3.09 5.17 21.19
CA LEU A 211 3.06 6.61 21.48
C LEU A 211 3.57 7.43 20.29
N VAL A 212 2.80 7.44 19.19
CA VAL A 212 3.13 8.16 17.95
C VAL A 212 2.78 9.67 18.02
N VAL A 213 1.91 10.06 18.95
CA VAL A 213 1.38 11.43 19.06
C VAL A 213 1.87 12.09 20.35
N LYS A 214 2.09 13.42 20.30
CA LYS A 214 2.34 14.23 21.51
C LYS A 214 1.28 13.94 22.57
N LEU A 215 1.73 13.82 23.83
CA LEU A 215 0.88 13.50 24.99
C LEU A 215 -0.37 14.42 25.09
N GLU A 216 -0.21 15.70 24.73
CA GLU A 216 -1.26 16.73 24.78
C GLU A 216 -2.45 16.45 23.87
N ALA A 217 -2.24 15.73 22.76
CA ALA A 217 -3.29 15.43 21.79
C ALA A 217 -4.02 14.10 22.07
N LEU A 218 -3.66 13.39 23.14
CA LEU A 218 -4.34 12.16 23.58
C LEU A 218 -5.56 12.49 24.46
N PRO A 219 -6.58 11.61 24.52
CA PRO A 219 -7.69 11.76 25.46
C PRO A 219 -7.19 11.88 26.92
N LYS A 220 -7.81 12.74 27.73
CA LYS A 220 -7.39 13.03 29.11
C LYS A 220 -7.19 11.77 29.97
N LEU A 221 -8.09 10.79 29.82
CA LEU A 221 -8.01 9.55 30.57
C LEU A 221 -6.73 8.76 30.24
N LEU A 222 -6.36 8.70 28.97
CA LEU A 222 -5.14 8.05 28.52
C LEU A 222 -3.89 8.79 29.00
N GLN A 223 -3.92 10.14 29.01
CA GLN A 223 -2.84 10.94 29.61
C GLN A 223 -2.62 10.59 31.09
N HIS A 224 -3.70 10.48 31.87
CA HIS A 224 -3.60 10.06 33.28
C HIS A 224 -3.05 8.65 33.44
N ALA A 225 -3.45 7.70 32.58
CA ALA A 225 -2.94 6.34 32.60
C ALA A 225 -1.43 6.30 32.31
N ILE A 226 -0.94 7.09 31.34
CA ILE A 226 0.49 7.22 31.02
C ILE A 226 1.27 7.85 32.18
N ILE A 227 0.76 8.92 32.80
CA ILE A 227 1.43 9.55 33.96
C ILE A 227 1.54 8.56 35.13
N ARG A 228 0.49 7.79 35.39
CA ARG A 228 0.51 6.71 36.39
C ARG A 228 1.56 5.66 36.06
N ASP A 229 1.65 5.28 34.80
CA ASP A 229 2.63 4.31 34.32
C ASP A 229 4.07 4.80 34.48
N ILE A 230 4.37 6.04 34.08
CA ILE A 230 5.70 6.65 34.23
C ILE A 230 6.13 6.61 35.70
N ARG A 231 5.23 6.93 36.64
CA ARG A 231 5.49 6.86 38.08
C ARG A 231 5.72 5.43 38.58
N LEU A 232 5.07 4.43 37.99
CA LEU A 232 5.28 3.03 38.32
C LEU A 232 6.61 2.54 37.75
N SER A 233 6.86 2.77 36.46
CA SER A 233 8.08 2.41 35.76
C SER A 233 9.32 3.05 36.40
N HIS A 234 9.23 4.30 36.86
CA HIS A 234 10.31 4.94 37.62
C HIS A 234 10.62 4.22 38.94
N ARG A 235 9.60 3.80 39.69
CA ARG A 235 9.79 3.04 40.95
C ARG A 235 10.34 1.64 40.70
N LEU A 236 9.98 1.01 39.59
CA LEU A 236 10.42 -0.34 39.24
C LEU A 236 11.76 -0.37 38.50
N ALA A 237 12.22 0.74 37.92
CA ALA A 237 13.43 0.79 37.10
C ALA A 237 14.68 0.21 37.79
N PRO A 238 14.97 0.44 39.09
CA PRO A 238 16.12 -0.18 39.76
C PRO A 238 15.99 -1.70 39.89
N ILE A 239 14.77 -2.21 40.09
CA ILE A 239 14.49 -3.64 40.21
C ILE A 239 14.65 -4.31 38.84
N VAL A 240 14.11 -3.67 37.80
CA VAL A 240 14.19 -4.13 36.41
C VAL A 240 15.62 -4.14 35.90
N SER A 241 16.38 -3.06 36.08
CA SER A 241 17.77 -2.99 35.63
C SER A 241 18.65 -4.05 36.30
N LYS A 242 18.48 -4.25 37.62
CA LYS A 242 19.19 -5.31 38.34
C LYS A 242 18.88 -6.70 37.77
N ARG A 243 17.61 -7.00 37.53
CA ARG A 243 17.22 -8.32 37.00
C ARG A 243 17.64 -8.56 35.57
N ILE A 244 17.73 -7.51 34.74
CA ILE A 244 18.32 -7.61 33.39
C ILE A 244 19.81 -7.98 33.47
N ILE A 245 20.54 -7.43 34.44
CA ILE A 245 21.96 -7.78 34.66
C ILE A 245 22.11 -9.23 35.13
N ASP A 246 21.26 -9.65 36.07
CA ASP A 246 21.29 -11.00 36.64
C ASP A 246 20.82 -12.08 35.64
N GLY A 247 19.96 -11.72 34.68
CA GLY A 247 19.29 -12.64 33.75
C GLY A 247 19.32 -12.18 32.28
N LEU A 248 20.52 -12.13 31.70
CA LEU A 248 20.74 -11.71 30.30
C LEU A 248 19.94 -12.50 29.26
N GLU A 249 19.78 -13.81 29.44
CA GLU A 249 19.00 -14.65 28.53
C GLU A 249 17.50 -14.33 28.59
N VAL A 250 16.99 -13.94 29.77
CA VAL A 250 15.59 -13.51 29.92
C VAL A 250 15.37 -12.17 29.22
N PHE A 251 16.34 -11.27 29.32
CA PHE A 251 16.34 -10.02 28.55
C PHE A 251 16.33 -10.31 27.04
N ARG A 252 17.18 -11.23 26.55
CA ARG A 252 17.15 -11.65 25.14
C ARG A 252 15.79 -12.18 24.73
N GLN A 253 15.26 -13.13 25.47
CA GLN A 253 13.98 -13.76 25.16
C GLN A 253 12.84 -12.74 25.09
N SER A 254 12.86 -11.74 25.98
CA SER A 254 11.89 -10.64 25.98
C SER A 254 11.93 -9.78 24.72
N LEU A 255 13.12 -9.66 24.12
CA LEU A 255 13.32 -8.90 22.90
C LEU A 255 12.97 -9.70 21.65
N CYS A 256 13.09 -11.03 21.63
CA CYS A 256 12.84 -11.86 20.44
C CYS A 256 11.47 -11.61 19.77
N GLU A 257 10.44 -11.32 20.56
CA GLU A 257 9.11 -11.03 19.99
C GLU A 257 9.00 -9.60 19.43
N MET A 258 9.70 -8.64 20.05
CA MET A 258 9.67 -7.23 19.64
C MET A 258 10.72 -6.93 18.56
N TRP A 259 11.81 -7.69 18.53
CA TRP A 259 12.98 -7.64 17.66
C TRP A 259 13.41 -9.09 17.30
N PRO A 260 12.80 -9.67 16.25
CA PRO A 260 13.03 -11.05 15.86
C PRO A 260 14.49 -11.36 15.51
N GLU A 261 14.94 -12.55 15.87
CA GLU A 261 16.24 -13.09 15.47
C GLU A 261 16.17 -13.71 14.07
N GLU A 262 17.32 -13.82 13.39
CA GLU A 262 17.42 -14.59 12.14
C GLU A 262 17.31 -16.10 12.46
N GLU A 263 16.55 -16.84 11.66
CA GLU A 263 16.34 -18.27 11.88
C GLU A 263 17.66 -19.04 11.81
N GLY A 264 18.01 -19.76 12.88
CA GLY A 264 19.27 -20.49 12.99
C GLY A 264 20.45 -19.66 13.52
N CYS A 265 20.28 -18.36 13.76
CA CYS A 265 21.32 -17.48 14.30
C CYS A 265 20.80 -16.72 15.53
N PRO A 266 20.73 -17.37 16.71
CA PRO A 266 20.33 -16.69 17.94
C PRO A 266 21.34 -15.60 18.30
N ARG A 267 20.85 -14.47 18.80
CA ARG A 267 21.72 -13.38 19.24
C ARG A 267 22.37 -13.78 20.55
N VAL A 268 23.61 -13.37 20.77
CA VAL A 268 24.26 -13.49 22.07
C VAL A 268 24.56 -12.09 22.59
N PHE A 269 24.05 -11.77 23.77
CA PHE A 269 24.33 -10.50 24.42
C PHE A 269 25.66 -10.56 25.18
N SER A 270 26.48 -9.54 25.00
CA SER A 270 27.61 -9.26 25.87
C SER A 270 27.12 -8.75 27.23
N ARG A 271 28.06 -8.61 28.17
CA ARG A 271 27.82 -8.01 29.48
C ARG A 271 27.03 -6.69 29.37
N VAL A 272 26.07 -6.52 30.28
CA VAL A 272 25.29 -5.29 30.44
C VAL A 272 26.11 -4.24 31.17
N GLU A 273 26.10 -3.02 30.63
CA GLU A 273 26.67 -1.83 31.24
C GLU A 273 25.53 -0.91 31.70
N LEU A 274 25.65 -0.39 32.91
CA LEU A 274 24.83 0.71 33.41
C LEU A 274 25.66 1.98 33.36
N ASP A 275 25.12 3.04 32.78
CA ASP A 275 25.76 4.34 32.77
C ASP A 275 25.37 5.13 34.04
N PRO A 276 26.34 5.54 34.88
CA PRO A 276 26.07 6.39 36.04
C PRO A 276 25.46 7.75 35.68
N GLU A 277 25.76 8.28 34.49
CA GLU A 277 25.26 9.58 34.01
C GLU A 277 23.85 9.48 33.39
N ALA A 278 23.40 8.26 33.05
CA ALA A 278 22.10 8.02 32.43
C ALA A 278 21.28 6.97 33.23
N PRO A 279 20.76 7.34 34.43
CA PRO A 279 20.04 6.41 35.28
C PRO A 279 18.81 5.82 34.58
N GLY A 280 18.69 4.49 34.63
CA GLY A 280 17.60 3.74 34.00
C GLY A 280 17.87 3.31 32.56
N TRP A 281 19.05 3.60 32.01
CA TRP A 281 19.51 3.00 30.76
C TRP A 281 20.32 1.73 31.00
N VAL A 282 20.12 0.77 30.12
CA VAL A 282 20.80 -0.53 30.05
C VAL A 282 21.46 -0.60 28.68
N PHE A 283 22.77 -0.81 28.65
CA PHE A 283 23.55 -0.94 27.41
C PHE A 283 24.10 -2.35 27.28
N CYS A 284 23.97 -2.97 26.11
CA CYS A 284 24.61 -4.24 25.80
C CYS A 284 24.96 -4.32 24.32
N ARG A 285 25.88 -5.20 23.94
CA ARG A 285 26.16 -5.51 22.53
C ARG A 285 25.55 -6.85 22.19
N SER A 286 24.79 -6.94 21.12
CA SER A 286 24.32 -8.21 20.57
C SER A 286 25.27 -8.67 19.47
N ARG A 287 25.62 -9.95 19.45
CA ARG A 287 26.33 -10.59 18.34
C ARG A 287 25.42 -11.60 17.67
N THR A 288 25.43 -11.62 16.34
CA THR A 288 24.62 -12.53 15.52
C THR A 288 25.50 -13.15 14.43
N GLY A 289 25.41 -14.46 14.22
CA GLY A 289 26.18 -15.20 13.23
C GLY A 289 27.53 -15.75 13.72
N ASP A 290 28.13 -16.65 12.93
CA ASP A 290 29.42 -17.30 13.23
C ASP A 290 30.51 -16.91 12.21
N GLY A 291 31.73 -16.68 12.69
CA GLY A 291 32.91 -16.49 11.82
C GLY A 291 32.93 -15.16 11.05
N VAL A 292 32.87 -15.22 9.72
CA VAL A 292 33.07 -14.08 8.80
C VAL A 292 31.82 -13.17 8.70
N ASP A 293 30.64 -13.69 9.05
CA ASP A 293 29.36 -12.97 9.03
C ASP A 293 28.95 -12.44 10.42
N LEU A 294 29.91 -12.25 11.34
CA LEU A 294 29.65 -11.75 12.68
C LEU A 294 29.11 -10.30 12.62
N ILE A 295 27.85 -10.13 12.98
CA ILE A 295 27.20 -8.83 13.08
C ILE A 295 27.12 -8.43 14.55
N GLU A 296 27.91 -7.42 14.95
CA GLU A 296 27.78 -6.78 16.26
C GLU A 296 26.87 -5.55 16.18
N GLN A 297 25.89 -5.45 17.07
CA GLN A 297 24.99 -4.28 17.19
C GLN A 297 24.97 -3.78 18.63
N ASN A 298 24.88 -2.45 18.80
CA ASN A 298 24.71 -1.84 20.11
C ASN A 298 23.22 -1.80 20.45
N VAL A 299 22.86 -2.22 21.65
CA VAL A 299 21.46 -2.26 22.11
C VAL A 299 21.37 -1.44 23.38
N SER A 300 20.42 -0.51 23.42
CA SER A 300 20.18 0.36 24.56
C SER A 300 18.71 0.34 24.92
N PHE A 301 18.40 0.02 26.17
CA PHE A 301 17.02 -0.04 26.65
C PHE A 301 16.83 0.91 27.83
N ASN A 302 15.78 1.73 27.78
CA ASN A 302 15.39 2.60 28.89
C ASN A 302 14.29 1.94 29.74
N CYS A 303 14.63 1.56 30.98
CA CYS A 303 13.72 0.87 31.91
C CYS A 303 12.50 1.70 32.34
N VAL A 304 12.55 3.04 32.19
CA VAL A 304 11.44 3.94 32.59
C VAL A 304 10.51 4.21 31.41
N ARG A 305 11.08 4.55 30.25
CA ARG A 305 10.33 4.94 29.05
C ARG A 305 9.93 3.74 28.19
N GLY A 306 10.61 2.61 28.33
CA GLY A 306 10.44 1.47 27.43
C GLY A 306 11.04 1.68 26.04
N LEU A 307 11.89 2.70 25.87
CA LEU A 307 12.55 2.98 24.60
C LEU A 307 13.67 1.97 24.35
N LEU A 308 13.54 1.20 23.28
CA LEU A 308 14.60 0.32 22.78
C LEU A 308 15.27 0.99 21.56
N LEU A 309 16.58 1.13 21.65
CA LEU A 309 17.44 1.61 20.59
C LEU A 309 18.34 0.47 20.13
N VAL A 310 18.48 0.31 18.83
CA VAL A 310 19.46 -0.57 18.20
C VAL A 310 20.35 0.31 17.33
N ASP A 311 21.66 0.22 17.52
CA ASP A 311 22.65 1.09 16.87
C ASP A 311 22.32 2.58 16.97
N TRP A 312 21.85 2.99 18.16
CA TRP A 312 21.44 4.35 18.50
C TRP A 312 20.20 4.86 17.76
N GLN A 313 19.49 3.99 17.04
CA GLN A 313 18.26 4.29 16.32
C GLN A 313 17.05 3.68 17.02
N PRO A 314 15.93 4.42 17.15
CA PRO A 314 14.70 3.86 17.69
C PRO A 314 14.08 2.89 16.69
N MET A 315 13.34 1.90 17.22
CA MET A 315 12.43 1.12 16.39
C MET A 315 11.31 2.04 15.89
N GLY A 316 11.01 1.98 14.61
CA GLY A 316 10.12 2.98 14.02
C GLY A 316 9.62 2.63 12.64
N LYS A 317 8.81 3.54 12.09
CA LYS A 317 8.33 3.45 10.71
C LYS A 317 9.47 3.76 9.75
N LEU A 318 9.43 3.11 8.59
CA LEU A 318 10.33 3.42 7.48
C LEU A 318 10.23 4.93 7.15
N PRO A 319 11.35 5.65 6.94
CA PRO A 319 11.31 7.05 6.53
C PRO A 319 10.47 7.21 5.26
N GLU A 320 9.47 8.10 5.31
CA GLU A 320 8.62 8.42 4.15
C GLU A 320 9.37 9.36 3.21
N ASP A 321 10.16 8.81 2.29
CA ASP A 321 10.62 9.56 1.13
C ASP A 321 9.55 9.46 0.02
N PRO A 322 8.99 10.59 -0.47
CA PRO A 322 7.98 10.59 -1.53
C PRO A 322 8.39 9.78 -2.76
N LYS A 323 9.69 9.73 -3.08
CA LYS A 323 10.22 9.04 -4.26
C LYS A 323 10.09 7.52 -4.17
N TYR A 324 10.32 6.95 -2.99
CA TYR A 324 10.27 5.49 -2.78
C TYR A 324 8.93 5.01 -2.25
N SER A 325 8.08 5.92 -1.76
CA SER A 325 6.74 5.62 -1.27
C SER A 325 5.87 4.89 -2.30
N VAL A 326 6.01 5.22 -3.59
CA VAL A 326 5.26 4.56 -4.67
C VAL A 326 5.65 3.09 -4.79
N VAL A 327 6.94 2.79 -4.84
CA VAL A 327 7.46 1.41 -4.99
C VAL A 327 7.14 0.57 -3.75
N LEU A 328 7.31 1.15 -2.56
CA LEU A 328 7.01 0.47 -1.29
C LEU A 328 5.50 0.22 -1.15
N ASN A 329 4.66 1.16 -1.58
CA ASN A 329 3.21 0.98 -1.62
C ASN A 329 2.78 -0.06 -2.65
N GLU A 330 3.49 -0.19 -3.77
CA GLU A 330 3.20 -1.21 -4.77
C GLU A 330 3.56 -2.62 -4.26
N LEU A 331 4.66 -2.75 -3.51
CA LEU A 331 5.16 -4.02 -2.98
C LEU A 331 4.43 -4.49 -1.72
N PHE A 332 4.15 -3.57 -0.78
CA PHE A 332 3.59 -3.91 0.54
C PHE A 332 2.20 -3.32 0.78
N GLY A 333 1.63 -2.62 -0.19
CA GLY A 333 0.40 -1.86 0.00
C GLY A 333 0.63 -0.59 0.81
N ASN A 334 -0.45 0.16 1.06
CA ASN A 334 -0.43 1.36 1.90
C ASN A 334 -0.40 0.99 3.41
N GLN A 335 0.59 0.21 3.81
CA GLN A 335 0.76 -0.29 5.17
C GLN A 335 1.90 0.45 5.89
N ALA A 336 1.75 0.65 7.21
CA ALA A 336 2.83 1.23 8.01
C ALA A 336 3.93 0.18 8.27
N LEU A 337 5.00 0.23 7.48
CA LEU A 337 6.14 -0.68 7.59
C LEU A 337 7.03 -0.34 8.78
N LEU A 338 7.03 -1.20 9.79
CA LEU A 338 8.01 -1.14 10.89
C LEU A 338 9.33 -1.75 10.49
N ILE A 339 10.39 -1.09 10.90
CA ILE A 339 11.76 -1.44 10.58
C ILE A 339 12.64 -1.58 11.82
N PHE A 340 13.63 -2.45 11.70
CA PHE A 340 14.82 -2.47 12.55
C PHE A 340 16.04 -2.06 11.73
N PRO A 341 17.07 -1.49 12.36
CA PRO A 341 18.33 -1.24 11.66
C PRO A 341 18.99 -2.57 11.27
N SER A 342 19.37 -2.64 9.99
CA SER A 342 20.13 -3.74 9.41
C SER A 342 21.60 -3.37 9.35
N ARG A 343 22.49 -4.34 9.59
CA ARG A 343 23.94 -4.21 9.38
C ARG A 343 24.45 -5.04 8.20
N ARG A 344 23.55 -5.56 7.37
CA ARG A 344 23.93 -6.19 6.09
C ARG A 344 24.52 -5.12 5.15
N PRO A 345 25.53 -5.45 4.33
CA PRO A 345 26.11 -4.50 3.38
C PRO A 345 25.03 -3.85 2.51
N GLN A 346 25.07 -2.52 2.36
CA GLN A 346 24.12 -1.72 1.57
C GLN A 346 22.65 -1.72 2.07
N MET A 347 22.34 -2.30 3.23
CA MET A 347 20.98 -2.38 3.79
C MET A 347 20.87 -1.66 5.13
N GLN A 348 20.11 -0.57 5.19
CA GLN A 348 19.90 0.19 6.44
C GLN A 348 18.81 -0.40 7.32
N TYR A 349 17.82 -1.09 6.74
CA TYR A 349 16.62 -1.51 7.47
C TYR A 349 16.24 -2.97 7.18
N ILE A 350 15.52 -3.59 8.10
CA ILE A 350 14.84 -4.89 7.95
C ILE A 350 13.40 -4.75 8.42
N LEU A 351 12.43 -5.28 7.66
CA LEU A 351 11.02 -5.23 8.01
C LEU A 351 10.71 -6.15 9.21
N CYS A 352 9.86 -5.66 10.11
CA CYS A 352 9.39 -6.44 11.27
C CYS A 352 8.40 -7.54 10.88
N VAL A 353 7.60 -7.29 9.84
CA VAL A 353 6.69 -8.29 9.28
C VAL A 353 7.51 -9.19 8.36
N LYS A 354 7.20 -10.50 8.35
CA LYS A 354 7.71 -11.45 7.36
C LYS A 354 6.61 -11.75 6.32
N PRO A 355 6.44 -10.95 5.25
CA PRO A 355 5.44 -11.23 4.22
C PRO A 355 5.68 -12.63 3.65
N HIS A 356 4.67 -13.50 3.69
CA HIS A 356 4.75 -14.88 3.22
C HIS A 356 5.91 -15.70 3.85
N GLY A 357 6.35 -15.33 5.06
CA GLY A 357 7.45 -15.99 5.77
C GLY A 357 8.85 -15.52 5.37
N TYR A 358 8.98 -14.59 4.41
CA TYR A 358 10.27 -14.05 3.98
C TYR A 358 10.74 -12.88 4.85
N GLN A 359 12.04 -12.81 5.12
CA GLN A 359 12.67 -11.64 5.73
C GLN A 359 13.01 -10.61 4.65
N VAL A 360 12.71 -9.34 4.89
CA VAL A 360 12.90 -8.28 3.88
C VAL A 360 13.83 -7.22 4.45
N HIS A 361 14.95 -6.97 3.77
CA HIS A 361 15.87 -5.88 4.05
C HIS A 361 15.66 -4.76 3.03
N VAL A 362 15.71 -3.52 3.51
CA VAL A 362 15.53 -2.31 2.72
C VAL A 362 16.79 -1.46 2.85
N GLY A 363 17.37 -1.18 1.69
CA GLY A 363 18.58 -0.40 1.50
C GLY A 363 18.32 0.85 0.66
N TYR A 364 19.04 1.92 0.94
CA TYR A 364 19.11 3.14 0.15
C TYR A 364 20.55 3.28 -0.33
N GLY A 365 20.76 3.20 -1.66
CA GLY A 365 22.09 3.27 -2.26
C GLY A 365 22.77 4.60 -1.98
N SER A 366 23.92 4.58 -1.29
CA SER A 366 24.75 5.75 -1.03
C SER A 366 25.47 6.19 -2.32
N GLY A 367 24.78 7.03 -3.11
CA GLY A 367 25.32 7.69 -4.30
C GLY A 367 24.42 7.59 -5.54
N THR A 368 23.68 6.49 -5.71
CA THR A 368 22.80 6.25 -6.88
C THR A 368 21.33 6.61 -6.65
N GLN A 369 20.92 6.89 -5.40
CA GLN A 369 19.50 7.13 -5.03
C GLN A 369 18.56 5.99 -5.48
N GLU A 370 19.04 4.74 -5.40
CA GLU A 370 18.28 3.54 -5.72
C GLU A 370 17.78 2.87 -4.43
N LEU A 371 16.52 2.45 -4.45
CA LEU A 371 15.93 1.60 -3.42
C LEU A 371 16.35 0.16 -3.69
N ILE A 372 17.06 -0.44 -2.74
CA ILE A 372 17.49 -1.84 -2.82
C ILE A 372 16.62 -2.64 -1.85
N ILE A 373 15.88 -3.62 -2.35
CA ILE A 373 15.10 -4.53 -1.51
C ILE A 373 15.69 -5.92 -1.65
N THR A 374 16.10 -6.52 -0.53
CA THR A 374 16.60 -7.90 -0.52
C THR A 374 15.67 -8.76 0.32
N VAL A 375 15.22 -9.86 -0.28
CA VAL A 375 14.30 -10.81 0.36
C VAL A 375 15.05 -12.10 0.65
N TYR A 376 15.08 -12.51 1.91
CA TYR A 376 15.69 -13.75 2.38
C TYR A 376 14.60 -14.77 2.73
N GLN A 377 14.78 -16.01 2.28
CA GLN A 377 13.95 -17.13 2.64
C GLN A 377 14.58 -17.88 3.81
N PRO A 378 14.02 -17.84 5.01
CA PRO A 378 14.56 -18.59 6.13
C PRO A 378 14.24 -20.10 5.97
N GLY A 379 15.24 -20.95 6.21
CA GLY A 379 15.09 -22.42 6.20
C GLY A 379 14.84 -23.09 4.84
N GLY A 380 15.17 -22.43 3.72
CA GLY A 380 14.82 -22.92 2.39
C GLY A 380 15.77 -23.97 1.81
N ASP A 381 15.35 -25.25 1.80
CA ASP A 381 15.84 -26.30 0.89
C ASP A 381 15.23 -26.13 -0.54
N ARG A 382 14.56 -25.00 -0.77
CA ARG A 382 13.82 -24.65 -2.00
C ARG A 382 14.45 -23.44 -2.65
N ASN A 383 14.57 -23.47 -3.97
CA ASN A 383 15.01 -22.32 -4.73
C ASN A 383 13.99 -21.17 -4.58
N LEU A 384 14.47 -19.93 -4.41
CA LEU A 384 13.65 -18.73 -4.43
C LEU A 384 12.80 -18.73 -5.71
N THR A 385 11.51 -18.45 -5.57
CA THR A 385 10.55 -18.42 -6.69
C THR A 385 9.87 -17.06 -6.75
N VAL A 386 9.79 -16.49 -7.94
CA VAL A 386 9.09 -15.23 -8.23
C VAL A 386 7.97 -15.56 -9.21
N GLU A 387 6.73 -15.37 -8.80
CA GLU A 387 5.57 -15.58 -9.66
C GLU A 387 5.11 -14.23 -10.23
N LEU A 388 4.80 -14.22 -11.53
CA LEU A 388 4.08 -13.16 -12.21
C LEU A 388 2.69 -13.71 -12.55
N PRO A 389 1.71 -13.66 -11.61
CA PRO A 389 0.45 -14.40 -11.74
C PRO A 389 -0.35 -13.98 -12.98
N ARG A 390 -0.28 -12.69 -13.33
CA ARG A 390 -0.95 -12.11 -14.50
C ARG A 390 -0.39 -12.61 -15.84
N LEU A 391 0.88 -13.00 -15.86
CA LEU A 391 1.53 -13.55 -17.05
C LEU A 391 1.59 -15.08 -17.01
N ASN A 392 1.19 -15.69 -15.89
CA ASN A 392 1.36 -17.11 -15.61
C ASN A 392 2.83 -17.56 -15.80
N ILE A 393 3.78 -16.69 -15.45
CA ILE A 393 5.22 -16.95 -15.52
C ILE A 393 5.74 -17.12 -14.11
N VAL A 394 6.58 -18.14 -13.90
CA VAL A 394 7.32 -18.32 -12.66
C VAL A 394 8.80 -18.26 -12.99
N PHE A 395 9.58 -17.63 -12.14
CA PHE A 395 11.03 -17.69 -12.14
C PHE A 395 11.48 -18.43 -10.90
N TYR A 396 12.50 -19.27 -11.01
CA TYR A 396 13.22 -19.82 -9.86
C TYR A 396 14.70 -19.43 -9.93
N THR A 397 15.35 -19.33 -8.77
CA THR A 397 16.79 -19.12 -8.73
C THR A 397 17.52 -20.42 -9.06
N ASN A 398 18.29 -20.43 -10.15
CA ASN A 398 19.05 -21.60 -10.55
C ASN A 398 20.38 -21.73 -9.78
N LYS A 399 21.17 -22.77 -10.07
CA LYS A 399 22.47 -23.04 -9.41
C LYS A 399 23.47 -21.88 -9.54
N ASN A 400 23.30 -21.01 -10.55
CA ASN A 400 24.15 -19.85 -10.81
C ASN A 400 23.62 -18.57 -10.15
N ARG A 401 22.63 -18.66 -9.23
CA ARG A 401 22.02 -17.54 -8.49
C ARG A 401 21.29 -16.51 -9.37
N LEU A 402 20.76 -16.96 -10.50
CA LEU A 402 20.08 -16.12 -11.47
C LEU A 402 18.65 -16.64 -11.66
N LEU A 403 17.71 -15.75 -11.96
CA LEU A 403 16.29 -16.07 -12.13
C LEU A 403 16.07 -16.75 -13.48
N GLU A 404 15.62 -17.99 -13.46
CA GLU A 404 15.33 -18.81 -14.64
C GLU A 404 13.83 -19.13 -14.68
N SER A 405 13.19 -18.91 -15.82
CA SER A 405 11.80 -19.31 -16.01
C SER A 405 11.71 -20.62 -16.79
N PRO A 406 11.08 -21.68 -16.24
CA PRO A 406 10.85 -22.91 -16.99
C PRO A 406 9.84 -22.71 -18.13
N GLN A 407 8.90 -21.76 -17.98
CA GLN A 407 7.91 -21.45 -19.03
C GLN A 407 8.57 -20.77 -20.23
N LEU A 408 9.51 -19.86 -20.00
CA LEU A 408 10.20 -19.12 -21.06
C LEU A 408 11.49 -19.80 -21.55
N GLN A 409 11.98 -20.79 -20.78
CA GLN A 409 13.28 -21.44 -20.96
C GLN A 409 14.42 -20.44 -21.08
N CYS A 410 14.35 -19.37 -20.28
CA CYS A 410 15.33 -18.29 -20.31
C CYS A 410 15.69 -17.84 -18.90
N GLN A 411 16.86 -17.22 -18.81
CA GLN A 411 17.41 -16.63 -17.60
C GLN A 411 17.35 -15.10 -17.72
N ILE A 412 17.01 -14.42 -16.63
CA ILE A 412 17.08 -12.96 -16.56
C ILE A 412 18.55 -12.57 -16.48
N ASP A 413 19.02 -11.78 -17.44
CA ASP A 413 20.37 -11.21 -17.46
C ASP A 413 20.47 -10.01 -16.49
N ASN A 414 21.67 -9.71 -16.02
CA ASN A 414 21.93 -8.54 -15.17
C ASN A 414 21.83 -7.23 -15.95
N ASP A 415 22.17 -7.24 -17.24
CA ASP A 415 22.03 -6.10 -18.13
C ASP A 415 20.64 -6.12 -18.79
N GLN A 416 19.81 -5.11 -18.51
CA GLN A 416 18.43 -5.02 -18.96
C GLN A 416 18.24 -4.22 -20.27
N ASP A 417 19.33 -3.93 -20.98
CA ASP A 417 19.26 -3.27 -22.28
C ASP A 417 18.68 -4.20 -23.36
N ALA A 418 17.84 -3.62 -24.23
CA ALA A 418 17.14 -4.34 -25.29
C ALA A 418 18.10 -5.09 -26.25
N GLY A 419 19.34 -4.62 -26.40
CA GLY A 419 20.36 -5.22 -27.27
C GLY A 419 20.78 -6.65 -26.90
N THR A 420 20.45 -7.10 -25.70
CA THR A 420 20.86 -8.41 -25.17
C THR A 420 19.72 -9.44 -25.22
N TRP A 421 18.48 -9.03 -25.57
CA TRP A 421 17.27 -9.66 -25.02
C TRP A 421 16.10 -9.97 -25.97
N SER A 422 15.17 -10.79 -25.46
CA SER A 422 13.80 -10.92 -25.96
C SER A 422 12.82 -10.08 -25.14
N ILE A 423 12.01 -9.27 -25.81
CA ILE A 423 11.02 -8.36 -25.23
C ILE A 423 9.69 -9.11 -25.05
N LEU A 424 9.11 -9.02 -23.85
CA LEU A 424 7.75 -9.48 -23.57
C LEU A 424 6.79 -8.29 -23.59
N VAL A 425 5.76 -8.36 -24.42
CA VAL A 425 4.75 -7.30 -24.54
C VAL A 425 3.37 -7.87 -24.23
N PRO A 426 2.59 -7.28 -23.30
CA PRO A 426 1.20 -7.68 -23.07
C PRO A 426 0.37 -7.56 -24.35
N LEU A 427 -0.59 -8.47 -24.56
CA LEU A 427 -1.47 -8.45 -25.72
C LEU A 427 -2.83 -7.88 -25.32
N GLY A 428 -3.04 -6.59 -25.56
CA GLY A 428 -4.30 -5.93 -25.26
C GLY A 428 -4.52 -4.63 -26.00
N PRO A 429 -5.59 -3.87 -25.65
CA PRO A 429 -5.86 -2.57 -26.22
C PRO A 429 -4.66 -1.64 -26.08
N VAL A 430 -4.21 -1.09 -27.22
CA VAL A 430 -3.09 -0.16 -27.27
C VAL A 430 -3.61 1.26 -27.24
N SER A 431 -3.15 2.05 -26.28
CA SER A 431 -3.38 3.49 -26.20
C SER A 431 -2.06 4.21 -26.41
N ALA A 432 -2.07 5.26 -27.23
CA ALA A 432 -0.88 6.07 -27.52
C ALA A 432 -1.18 7.54 -27.27
N ARG A 433 -0.23 8.25 -26.67
CA ARG A 433 -0.34 9.68 -26.37
C ARG A 433 0.98 10.39 -26.67
N THR A 434 0.90 11.64 -27.13
CA THR A 434 2.07 12.52 -27.22
C THR A 434 2.57 12.93 -25.83
N GLU A 435 3.86 12.78 -25.60
CA GLU A 435 4.55 13.21 -24.39
C GLU A 435 5.81 14.00 -24.80
N GLY A 436 5.68 15.32 -24.89
CA GLY A 436 6.70 16.19 -25.46
C GLY A 436 6.93 15.94 -26.95
N GLY A 437 8.18 15.66 -27.35
CA GLY A 437 8.54 15.30 -28.72
C GLY A 437 8.45 13.82 -29.06
N HIS A 438 8.04 12.98 -28.09
CA HIS A 438 7.96 11.52 -28.23
C HIS A 438 6.53 11.02 -28.04
N VAL A 439 6.30 9.74 -28.34
CA VAL A 439 5.00 9.09 -28.20
C VAL A 439 5.12 7.99 -27.16
N THR A 440 4.31 8.08 -26.11
CA THR A 440 4.22 7.06 -25.08
C THR A 440 3.10 6.10 -25.44
N VAL A 441 3.43 4.81 -25.59
CA VAL A 441 2.47 3.74 -25.87
C VAL A 441 2.23 2.95 -24.60
N LYS A 442 0.97 2.79 -24.21
CA LYS A 442 0.52 1.99 -23.08
C LYS A 442 -0.41 0.91 -23.59
N VAL A 443 -0.04 -0.34 -23.35
CA VAL A 443 -0.88 -1.51 -23.61
C VAL A 443 -1.59 -1.89 -22.32
N GLU A 444 -2.92 -1.99 -22.37
CA GLU A 444 -3.68 -2.49 -21.23
C GLU A 444 -3.41 -3.99 -21.08
N PRO A 445 -2.97 -4.46 -19.89
CA PRO A 445 -2.59 -5.84 -19.71
C PRO A 445 -3.83 -6.75 -19.70
N LEU A 446 -3.95 -7.61 -20.72
CA LEU A 446 -4.75 -8.86 -20.63
C LEU A 446 -3.83 -10.02 -20.24
N ASP A 447 -4.42 -11.16 -19.83
CA ASP A 447 -3.73 -12.39 -19.39
C ASP A 447 -2.88 -13.10 -20.48
N LYS A 448 -2.56 -12.43 -21.59
CA LYS A 448 -1.75 -12.94 -22.69
C LYS A 448 -0.61 -11.98 -23.00
N PHE A 449 0.55 -12.51 -23.37
CA PHE A 449 1.72 -11.74 -23.77
C PHE A 449 2.33 -12.31 -25.05
N GLY A 450 2.99 -11.45 -25.81
CA GLY A 450 3.77 -11.78 -26.98
C GLY A 450 5.27 -11.69 -26.69
N ARG A 451 6.04 -12.62 -27.25
CA ARG A 451 7.50 -12.61 -27.20
C ARG A 451 8.06 -12.11 -28.52
N PHE A 452 8.93 -11.10 -28.44
CA PHE A 452 9.60 -10.46 -29.56
C PHE A 452 11.12 -10.56 -29.36
N ASN A 453 11.82 -11.24 -30.25
CA ASN A 453 13.27 -11.43 -30.14
C ASN A 453 13.99 -10.36 -30.95
N ILE A 454 15.06 -9.75 -30.43
CA ILE A 454 15.86 -8.80 -31.20
C ILE A 454 16.93 -9.56 -31.99
N ASN A 455 16.88 -9.42 -33.30
CA ASN A 455 17.84 -9.99 -34.22
C ASN A 455 18.76 -8.88 -34.75
N SER A 456 19.85 -8.64 -34.03
CA SER A 456 20.85 -7.63 -34.39
C SER A 456 21.63 -7.96 -35.67
N THR A 457 21.67 -9.24 -36.07
CA THR A 457 22.38 -9.67 -37.29
C THR A 457 21.62 -9.28 -38.55
N ILE A 458 20.29 -9.43 -38.54
CA ILE A 458 19.41 -9.04 -39.65
C ILE A 458 18.93 -7.58 -39.48
N GLY A 459 19.06 -7.02 -38.28
CA GLY A 459 18.57 -5.69 -37.92
C GLY A 459 17.04 -5.66 -37.83
N ARG A 460 16.42 -6.66 -37.19
CA ARG A 460 14.95 -6.80 -37.11
C ARG A 460 14.51 -7.32 -35.76
N ILE A 461 13.25 -7.11 -35.44
CA ILE A 461 12.58 -7.76 -34.31
C ILE A 461 11.85 -8.99 -34.86
N ASP A 462 12.06 -10.19 -34.32
CA ASP A 462 11.40 -11.42 -34.76
C ASP A 462 10.25 -11.82 -33.81
N CYS A 463 9.19 -12.41 -34.34
CA CYS A 463 8.10 -12.99 -33.56
C CYS A 463 7.60 -14.28 -34.23
N ALA A 464 6.84 -15.10 -33.49
CA ALA A 464 6.17 -16.25 -34.10
C ALA A 464 5.17 -15.78 -35.18
N PRO A 465 4.92 -16.57 -36.24
CA PRO A 465 4.01 -16.24 -37.34
C PRO A 465 2.54 -16.37 -36.91
N GLU A 466 2.18 -15.76 -35.78
CA GLU A 466 0.80 -15.67 -35.30
C GLU A 466 0.22 -14.29 -35.68
N PRO A 467 -1.00 -14.20 -36.23
CA PRO A 467 -1.56 -12.93 -36.69
C PRO A 467 -1.59 -11.88 -35.58
N THR A 468 -1.96 -12.29 -34.35
CA THR A 468 -1.98 -11.41 -33.18
C THR A 468 -0.62 -10.74 -32.96
N LEU A 469 0.46 -11.52 -32.96
CA LEU A 469 1.81 -11.01 -32.70
C LEU A 469 2.32 -10.12 -33.83
N VAL A 470 2.09 -10.53 -35.08
CA VAL A 470 2.49 -9.77 -36.28
C VAL A 470 1.77 -8.42 -36.33
N PHE A 471 0.46 -8.39 -36.08
CA PHE A 471 -0.32 -7.16 -36.06
C PHE A 471 0.00 -6.27 -34.86
N THR A 472 0.19 -6.85 -33.67
CA THR A 472 0.63 -6.09 -32.49
C THR A 472 2.00 -5.45 -32.74
N LYS A 473 2.93 -6.18 -33.35
CA LYS A 473 4.24 -5.65 -33.71
C LYS A 473 4.15 -4.51 -34.71
N ALA A 474 3.40 -4.69 -35.81
CA ALA A 474 3.19 -3.64 -36.80
C ALA A 474 2.53 -2.40 -36.17
N LEU A 475 1.56 -2.60 -35.28
CA LEU A 475 0.90 -1.52 -34.54
C LEU A 475 1.87 -0.78 -33.62
N LEU A 476 2.72 -1.48 -32.88
CA LEU A 476 3.70 -0.86 -31.99
C LEU A 476 4.72 -0.03 -32.79
N HIS A 477 5.27 -0.56 -33.89
CA HIS A 477 6.14 0.21 -34.79
C HIS A 477 5.41 1.44 -35.39
N ALA A 478 4.14 1.30 -35.76
CA ALA A 478 3.34 2.41 -36.26
C ALA A 478 3.15 3.49 -35.18
N CYS A 479 2.84 3.11 -33.94
CA CYS A 479 2.62 4.03 -32.83
C CYS A 479 3.90 4.71 -32.32
N THR A 480 5.06 4.05 -32.42
CA THR A 480 6.35 4.60 -31.96
C THR A 480 7.18 5.19 -33.09
N SER A 481 6.61 5.37 -34.28
CA SER A 481 7.35 5.92 -35.42
C SER A 481 7.86 7.34 -35.16
N PHE A 482 9.13 7.56 -35.49
CA PHE A 482 9.77 8.88 -35.40
C PHE A 482 10.33 9.33 -36.75
N LEU A 483 10.74 10.60 -36.85
CA LEU A 483 11.34 11.18 -38.05
C LEU A 483 12.68 10.54 -38.42
N LEU A 484 13.44 10.13 -37.41
CA LEU A 484 14.73 9.47 -37.58
C LEU A 484 14.54 7.96 -37.69
N PRO A 485 15.24 7.28 -38.62
CA PRO A 485 15.25 5.83 -38.67
C PRO A 485 15.78 5.24 -37.35
N ASP A 486 15.17 4.13 -36.94
CA ASP A 486 15.60 3.36 -35.80
C ASP A 486 17.00 2.74 -36.07
N PRO A 487 17.96 2.83 -35.12
CA PRO A 487 19.32 2.33 -35.32
C PRO A 487 19.43 0.83 -35.60
N LEU A 488 18.48 0.02 -35.08
CA LEU A 488 18.47 -1.43 -35.28
C LEU A 488 17.99 -1.79 -36.69
N THR A 489 16.88 -1.20 -37.13
CA THR A 489 16.22 -1.54 -38.41
C THR A 489 16.67 -0.70 -39.60
N GLY A 490 17.30 0.45 -39.34
CA GLY A 490 17.64 1.44 -40.37
C GLY A 490 16.41 2.09 -41.01
N ARG A 491 15.23 1.92 -40.42
CA ARG A 491 13.92 2.35 -40.92
C ARG A 491 13.13 3.08 -39.86
N THR A 492 12.21 3.94 -40.28
CA THR A 492 11.23 4.52 -39.37
C THR A 492 10.19 3.47 -38.96
N GLY A 493 9.55 3.64 -37.81
CA GLY A 493 8.50 2.74 -37.36
C GLY A 493 7.34 2.60 -38.37
N THR A 494 7.05 3.67 -39.12
CA THR A 494 6.04 3.65 -40.20
C THR A 494 6.47 2.75 -41.36
N GLU A 495 7.73 2.84 -41.80
CA GLU A 495 8.27 1.99 -42.86
C GLU A 495 8.28 0.52 -42.44
N GLU A 496 8.71 0.24 -41.20
CA GLU A 496 8.75 -1.12 -40.67
C GLU A 496 7.34 -1.71 -40.53
N ALA A 497 6.38 -0.94 -40.00
CA ALA A 497 4.99 -1.35 -39.93
C ALA A 497 4.38 -1.68 -41.31
N ILE A 498 4.66 -0.85 -42.32
CA ILE A 498 4.17 -1.07 -43.69
C ILE A 498 4.79 -2.32 -44.29
N GLU A 499 6.08 -2.56 -44.10
CA GLU A 499 6.72 -3.76 -44.62
C GLU A 499 6.14 -5.03 -44.01
N TRP A 500 5.92 -5.06 -42.70
CA TRP A 500 5.32 -6.21 -42.03
C TRP A 500 3.88 -6.48 -42.46
N LEU A 501 3.07 -5.42 -42.66
CA LEU A 501 1.69 -5.56 -43.15
C LEU A 501 1.61 -5.93 -44.64
N GLN A 502 2.69 -5.77 -45.40
CA GLN A 502 2.76 -6.18 -46.81
C GLN A 502 3.39 -7.56 -46.99
N ALA A 503 4.14 -8.05 -46.00
CA ALA A 503 4.77 -9.36 -46.04
C ALA A 503 3.73 -10.48 -46.03
N ASP A 504 4.06 -11.60 -46.66
CA ASP A 504 3.19 -12.79 -46.77
C ASP A 504 2.74 -13.32 -45.40
N ILE A 505 3.56 -13.13 -44.35
CA ILE A 505 3.26 -13.54 -42.97
C ILE A 505 2.05 -12.81 -42.34
N SER A 506 1.71 -11.64 -42.86
CA SER A 506 0.57 -10.83 -42.42
C SER A 506 -0.69 -11.09 -43.25
N GLN A 507 -0.56 -11.81 -44.38
CA GLN A 507 -1.71 -12.14 -45.20
C GLN A 507 -2.55 -13.22 -44.51
N PRO A 508 -3.88 -13.05 -44.47
CA PRO A 508 -4.75 -13.97 -43.77
C PRO A 508 -4.74 -15.32 -44.50
N TRP A 509 -4.57 -16.42 -43.78
CA TRP A 509 -4.83 -17.78 -44.29
C TRP A 509 -6.21 -18.31 -43.85
N SER A 510 -6.94 -17.54 -43.05
CA SER A 510 -8.31 -17.79 -42.60
C SER A 510 -9.07 -16.47 -42.41
N PRO A 511 -10.42 -16.47 -42.41
CA PRO A 511 -11.21 -15.25 -42.26
C PRO A 511 -10.91 -14.55 -40.92
N LEU A 512 -10.64 -13.24 -40.95
CA LEU A 512 -10.27 -12.44 -39.77
C LEU A 512 -11.52 -12.06 -38.96
N THR A 513 -11.44 -12.15 -37.64
CA THR A 513 -12.49 -11.66 -36.71
C THR A 513 -12.25 -10.20 -36.33
N PRO A 514 -13.26 -9.30 -36.46
CA PRO A 514 -13.04 -7.88 -36.27
C PRO A 514 -13.20 -7.41 -34.82
N PRO A 515 -12.37 -6.44 -34.39
CA PRO A 515 -12.71 -5.55 -33.29
C PRO A 515 -13.68 -4.45 -33.75
N SER A 516 -14.68 -4.16 -32.93
CA SER A 516 -15.80 -3.26 -33.19
C SER A 516 -15.48 -1.78 -33.01
N ILE A 517 -15.62 -0.95 -34.06
CA ILE A 517 -15.63 0.53 -33.98
C ILE A 517 -16.62 1.08 -35.04
N VAL A 518 -17.38 2.13 -34.70
CA VAL A 518 -18.50 2.77 -35.47
C VAL A 518 -18.16 4.24 -35.76
N TYR A 519 -18.65 4.92 -36.84
CA TYR A 519 -19.09 6.37 -36.91
C TYR A 519 -19.53 6.88 -38.32
N TYR A 520 -20.23 8.04 -38.36
CA TYR A 520 -21.24 8.60 -39.30
C TYR A 520 -20.89 10.07 -39.73
N PRO A 521 -21.57 10.79 -40.67
CA PRO A 521 -22.05 10.49 -42.03
C PRO A 521 -21.43 11.36 -43.17
N GLN A 522 -21.90 11.04 -44.37
CA GLN A 522 -21.65 11.59 -45.70
C GLN A 522 -22.46 12.86 -45.98
N ASP A 523 -21.85 13.80 -46.70
CA ASP A 523 -22.43 14.53 -47.84
C ASP A 523 -21.65 15.83 -48.07
N LEU A 524 -20.58 15.79 -48.89
CA LEU A 524 -20.06 16.92 -49.70
C LEU A 524 -18.77 16.49 -50.44
N LYS A 525 -18.80 16.55 -51.78
CA LYS A 525 -17.72 16.10 -52.69
C LYS A 525 -16.84 17.25 -53.22
N VAL A 526 -16.38 18.16 -52.36
CA VAL A 526 -15.45 19.23 -52.79
C VAL A 526 -14.29 19.48 -51.82
N MET A 527 -14.33 18.89 -50.62
CA MET A 527 -13.29 19.07 -49.60
C MET A 527 -13.19 17.78 -48.77
N ARG A 528 -11.97 17.26 -48.57
CA ARG A 528 -11.72 16.16 -47.63
C ARG A 528 -11.45 16.77 -46.27
N THR A 529 -12.31 16.50 -45.30
CA THR A 529 -12.05 16.78 -43.89
C THR A 529 -11.41 15.55 -43.29
N ASP A 530 -10.10 15.60 -43.05
CA ASP A 530 -9.40 14.53 -42.35
C ASP A 530 -9.67 14.63 -40.85
N THR A 531 -10.29 13.60 -40.29
CA THR A 531 -10.42 13.44 -38.83
C THR A 531 -9.15 12.79 -38.30
N TRP A 532 -8.23 13.62 -37.82
CA TRP A 532 -7.03 13.14 -37.15
C TRP A 532 -7.40 12.67 -35.74
N ILE A 533 -6.74 11.62 -35.27
CA ILE A 533 -6.76 11.23 -33.86
C ILE A 533 -6.00 12.32 -33.10
N GLU A 534 -6.73 13.23 -32.44
CA GLU A 534 -6.20 14.42 -31.75
C GLU A 534 -4.98 14.16 -30.83
N PRO A 535 -4.89 13.06 -30.06
CA PRO A 535 -3.74 12.81 -29.19
C PRO A 535 -2.49 12.25 -29.90
N LEU A 536 -2.50 12.07 -31.24
CA LEU A 536 -1.39 11.46 -31.99
C LEU A 536 -0.73 12.45 -32.97
N PRO A 537 0.60 12.40 -33.14
CA PRO A 537 1.28 13.18 -34.16
C PRO A 537 0.78 12.84 -35.57
N ILE A 538 0.74 13.86 -36.43
CA ILE A 538 0.33 13.73 -37.84
C ILE A 538 1.18 12.68 -38.58
N ILE A 539 2.46 12.53 -38.21
CA ILE A 539 3.38 11.60 -38.88
C ILE A 539 3.02 10.12 -38.69
N LEU A 540 2.34 9.77 -37.59
CA LEU A 540 1.90 8.39 -37.33
C LEU A 540 0.69 7.99 -38.19
N GLN A 541 -0.09 8.97 -38.64
CA GLN A 541 -1.37 8.78 -39.31
C GLN A 541 -1.18 8.74 -40.84
N ASN A 542 -0.29 7.86 -41.31
CA ASN A 542 0.09 7.73 -42.72
C ASN A 542 -1.06 7.20 -43.59
N SER A 543 -1.29 7.82 -44.75
CA SER A 543 -2.35 7.39 -45.66
C SER A 543 -2.16 5.98 -46.23
N ALA A 544 -0.93 5.49 -46.35
CA ALA A 544 -0.60 4.19 -46.93
C ALA A 544 -1.28 3.00 -46.22
N TYR A 545 -1.49 3.09 -44.90
CA TYR A 545 -2.12 2.03 -44.11
C TYR A 545 -3.47 1.62 -44.67
N ARG A 546 -4.26 2.58 -45.18
CA ARG A 546 -5.62 2.29 -45.63
C ARG A 546 -5.65 1.32 -46.81
N GLN A 547 -4.80 1.53 -47.81
CA GLN A 547 -4.73 0.65 -48.98
C GLN A 547 -4.27 -0.76 -48.62
N ILE A 548 -3.37 -0.88 -47.64
CA ILE A 548 -2.84 -2.17 -47.18
C ILE A 548 -3.92 -2.93 -46.40
N VAL A 549 -4.63 -2.25 -45.49
CA VAL A 549 -5.75 -2.83 -44.74
C VAL A 549 -6.91 -3.23 -45.66
N ASP A 550 -7.28 -2.39 -46.63
CA ASP A 550 -8.33 -2.72 -47.61
C ASP A 550 -7.97 -4.01 -48.40
N ARG A 551 -6.69 -4.19 -48.77
CA ARG A 551 -6.20 -5.41 -49.44
C ARG A 551 -6.28 -6.64 -48.53
N ILE A 552 -5.78 -6.55 -47.30
CA ILE A 552 -5.83 -7.65 -46.31
C ILE A 552 -7.28 -8.08 -46.06
N LEU A 553 -8.20 -7.12 -45.92
CA LEU A 553 -9.62 -7.41 -45.72
C LEU A 553 -10.27 -8.00 -46.97
N GLN A 554 -9.89 -7.57 -48.18
CA GLN A 554 -10.39 -8.16 -49.42
C GLN A 554 -9.95 -9.61 -49.58
N GLU A 555 -8.69 -9.93 -49.26
CA GLU A 555 -8.18 -11.30 -49.24
C GLU A 555 -8.89 -12.15 -48.18
N SER A 556 -9.08 -11.59 -46.98
CA SER A 556 -9.85 -12.23 -45.90
C SER A 556 -11.30 -12.52 -46.30
N ALA A 557 -11.96 -11.58 -46.99
CA ALA A 557 -13.32 -11.77 -47.52
C ALA A 557 -13.37 -12.90 -48.54
N THR A 558 -12.38 -12.95 -49.44
CA THR A 558 -12.26 -14.00 -50.45
C THR A 558 -12.12 -15.37 -49.80
N LEU A 559 -11.33 -15.48 -48.73
CA LEU A 559 -11.20 -16.72 -47.94
C LEU A 559 -12.48 -17.07 -47.17
N GLY A 560 -13.21 -16.06 -46.70
CA GLY A 560 -14.53 -16.25 -46.08
C GLY A 560 -15.55 -16.94 -46.97
N MET A 561 -15.44 -16.77 -48.30
CA MET A 561 -16.30 -17.46 -49.28
C MET A 561 -16.05 -18.97 -49.32
N PHE A 562 -14.87 -19.44 -48.91
CA PHE A 562 -14.48 -20.86 -48.93
C PHE A 562 -14.56 -21.53 -47.55
N ALA A 563 -14.88 -20.79 -46.48
CA ALA A 563 -15.02 -21.35 -45.14
C ALA A 563 -16.31 -22.19 -45.03
N ALA A 564 -16.20 -23.39 -44.46
CA ALA A 564 -17.35 -24.27 -44.23
C ALA A 564 -18.39 -23.60 -43.32
N LYS A 565 -19.69 -23.86 -43.57
CA LYS A 565 -20.88 -23.24 -42.96
C LYS A 565 -20.98 -23.23 -41.42
N GLU A 566 -20.00 -23.81 -40.71
CA GLU A 566 -19.96 -23.85 -39.24
C GLU A 566 -19.12 -22.72 -38.60
N GLN A 567 -18.39 -21.94 -39.39
CA GLN A 567 -17.71 -20.74 -38.87
C GLN A 567 -18.67 -19.55 -38.82
N VAL A 568 -18.86 -19.04 -37.60
CA VAL A 568 -19.65 -17.86 -37.20
C VAL A 568 -19.65 -16.80 -38.30
N ILE A 569 -20.82 -16.25 -38.64
CA ILE A 569 -20.94 -15.12 -39.57
C ILE A 569 -20.16 -13.94 -38.98
N VAL A 570 -18.93 -13.77 -39.44
CA VAL A 570 -18.04 -12.71 -38.96
C VAL A 570 -18.41 -11.41 -39.67
N LYS A 571 -18.95 -10.46 -38.91
CA LYS A 571 -19.39 -9.15 -39.42
C LYS A 571 -18.17 -8.25 -39.60
N MET A 572 -17.65 -8.14 -40.82
CA MET A 572 -16.48 -7.30 -41.18
C MET A 572 -16.52 -5.90 -40.52
N PRO A 573 -15.37 -5.36 -40.11
CA PRO A 573 -15.33 -4.05 -39.47
C PRO A 573 -15.74 -2.98 -40.49
N GLU A 574 -16.68 -2.11 -40.12
CA GLU A 574 -17.13 -1.01 -40.96
C GLU A 574 -16.06 0.08 -40.98
N LEU A 575 -15.24 0.05 -42.03
CA LEU A 575 -14.22 1.07 -42.25
C LEU A 575 -14.85 2.36 -42.83
N PRO A 576 -14.33 3.56 -42.48
CA PRO A 576 -14.81 4.80 -43.09
C PRO A 576 -14.64 4.76 -44.62
N PRO A 577 -15.46 5.50 -45.39
CA PRO A 577 -15.35 5.49 -46.84
C PRO A 577 -13.92 5.87 -47.27
N SER A 578 -13.30 5.08 -48.15
CA SER A 578 -11.90 5.24 -48.61
C SER A 578 -11.63 6.61 -49.31
N GLY A 579 -12.70 7.37 -49.59
CA GLY A 579 -12.63 8.65 -50.27
C GLY A 579 -12.31 8.50 -51.75
N ASP A 580 -11.98 9.60 -52.40
CA ASP A 580 -11.58 9.59 -53.81
C ASP A 580 -10.11 9.13 -53.96
N MET A 581 -9.87 8.08 -54.76
CA MET A 581 -8.56 7.49 -54.99
C MET A 581 -7.52 8.52 -55.49
N HIS A 582 -7.95 9.50 -56.29
CA HIS A 582 -7.05 10.54 -56.79
C HIS A 582 -6.51 11.44 -55.65
N LEU A 583 -7.33 11.74 -54.64
CA LEU A 583 -6.90 12.54 -53.48
C LEU A 583 -5.92 11.78 -52.60
N HIS A 584 -6.12 10.46 -52.45
CA HIS A 584 -5.20 9.58 -51.74
C HIS A 584 -3.83 9.52 -52.43
N ALA A 585 -3.82 9.31 -53.75
CA ALA A 585 -2.58 9.34 -54.54
C ALA A 585 -1.86 10.68 -54.39
N ARG A 586 -2.59 11.80 -54.44
CA ARG A 586 -2.02 13.14 -54.27
C ARG A 586 -1.40 13.37 -52.88
N ALA A 587 -2.02 12.86 -51.82
CA ALA A 587 -1.48 12.94 -50.46
C ALA A 587 -0.17 12.13 -50.33
N MET A 588 -0.17 10.90 -50.85
CA MET A 588 1.01 10.04 -50.91
C MET A 588 2.17 10.69 -51.68
N PHE A 589 1.91 11.31 -52.83
CA PHE A 589 2.95 12.03 -53.60
C PHE A 589 3.52 13.24 -52.86
N ARG A 590 2.69 13.99 -52.13
CA ARG A 590 3.15 15.13 -51.33
C ARG A 590 3.96 14.69 -50.12
N GLN A 591 3.55 13.60 -49.48
CA GLN A 591 4.28 13.02 -48.35
C GLN A 591 5.63 12.45 -48.81
N GLY A 592 5.67 11.77 -49.95
CA GLY A 592 6.89 11.26 -50.58
C GLY A 592 7.91 12.33 -51.00
N ALA A 593 7.54 13.62 -51.01
CA ALA A 593 8.47 14.72 -51.21
C ALA A 593 9.28 15.08 -49.94
N VAL A 594 8.81 14.67 -48.76
CA VAL A 594 9.39 15.04 -47.44
C VAL A 594 9.85 13.81 -46.66
N THR A 595 9.24 12.65 -46.89
CA THR A 595 9.57 11.38 -46.23
C THR A 595 10.01 10.33 -47.24
N ARG A 596 10.89 9.39 -46.84
CA ARG A 596 11.24 8.24 -47.68
C ARG A 596 9.98 7.42 -48.03
N CYS A 597 9.85 7.06 -49.31
CA CYS A 597 8.75 6.25 -49.80
C CYS A 597 9.01 4.75 -49.52
N PRO A 598 8.09 4.03 -48.86
CA PRO A 598 8.16 2.58 -48.76
C PRO A 598 8.10 1.92 -50.15
N GLY A 599 8.94 0.90 -50.36
CA GLY A 599 9.46 0.46 -51.66
C GLY A 599 8.46 0.12 -52.78
N ILE A 600 7.18 -0.13 -52.50
CA ILE A 600 6.18 -0.54 -53.51
C ILE A 600 5.44 0.67 -54.14
N THR A 601 5.50 1.85 -53.53
CA THR A 601 4.86 3.08 -54.05
C THR A 601 5.61 3.73 -55.22
N SER A 602 6.80 3.22 -55.53
CA SER A 602 7.63 3.61 -56.69
C SER A 602 6.99 3.31 -58.05
N SER A 603 5.94 2.46 -58.07
CA SER A 603 5.16 2.13 -59.27
C SER A 603 4.07 3.15 -59.63
N CYS A 604 3.85 4.18 -58.80
CA CYS A 604 2.82 5.17 -59.04
C CYS A 604 3.26 6.16 -60.13
N THR A 605 2.57 6.16 -61.27
CA THR A 605 2.80 7.11 -62.36
C THR A 605 2.74 8.54 -61.84
N GLN A 606 3.86 9.27 -61.92
CA GLN A 606 3.88 10.68 -61.53
C GLN A 606 2.80 11.43 -62.32
N PRO A 607 1.84 12.09 -61.65
CA PRO A 607 0.87 12.93 -62.34
C PRO A 607 1.64 14.05 -63.06
N ALA A 608 1.31 14.30 -64.33
CA ALA A 608 1.95 15.35 -65.10
C ALA A 608 1.82 16.70 -64.37
N ASN A 609 2.95 17.34 -64.08
CA ASN A 609 2.96 18.65 -63.44
C ASN A 609 2.20 19.66 -64.31
N GLN A 610 0.98 20.02 -63.88
CA GLN A 610 0.27 21.13 -64.50
C GLN A 610 0.91 22.44 -64.06
N LYS A 611 1.34 23.25 -65.03
CA LYS A 611 1.90 24.58 -64.75
C LYS A 611 0.81 25.44 -64.11
N TYR A 612 0.99 25.77 -62.83
CA TYR A 612 0.07 26.69 -62.13
C TYR A 612 0.08 28.04 -62.85
N MET A 613 -1.05 28.41 -63.45
CA MET A 613 -1.26 29.75 -63.98
C MET A 613 -1.60 30.65 -62.80
N SER A 614 -0.72 31.59 -62.46
CA SER A 614 -0.96 32.53 -61.36
C SER A 614 -2.27 33.27 -61.58
N ARG A 615 -3.05 33.45 -60.51
CA ARG A 615 -4.31 34.21 -60.54
C ARG A 615 -4.06 35.70 -60.84
N ASP A 616 -2.81 36.13 -60.69
CA ASP A 616 -2.36 37.52 -60.79
C ASP A 616 -2.04 37.93 -62.24
N ARG A 617 -2.15 37.02 -63.23
CA ARG A 617 -1.99 37.35 -64.64
C ARG A 617 -3.32 37.85 -65.23
N PRO A 618 -3.40 39.11 -65.70
CA PRO A 618 -4.60 39.59 -66.39
C PRO A 618 -4.81 38.77 -67.66
N SER A 619 -5.93 38.04 -67.71
CA SER A 619 -6.35 37.25 -68.87
C SER A 619 -7.53 37.94 -69.54
N THR A 620 -7.41 38.21 -70.84
CA THR A 620 -8.51 38.76 -71.67
C THR A 620 -9.60 37.73 -71.96
N VAL A 621 -9.33 36.44 -71.67
CA VAL A 621 -10.27 35.33 -71.90
C VAL A 621 -11.19 35.13 -70.69
N ASN A 622 -10.76 35.54 -69.49
CA ASN A 622 -11.56 35.40 -68.28
C ASN A 622 -12.55 36.58 -68.15
N ILE A 623 -13.84 36.29 -68.32
CA ILE A 623 -14.94 37.27 -68.25
C ILE A 623 -14.90 38.09 -66.96
N MET A 624 -14.56 37.50 -65.81
CA MET A 624 -14.48 38.24 -64.55
C MET A 624 -13.35 39.28 -64.56
N HIS A 625 -12.17 38.92 -65.06
CA HIS A 625 -11.05 39.87 -65.20
C HIS A 625 -11.38 40.99 -66.18
N ARG A 626 -12.07 40.68 -67.28
CA ARG A 626 -12.51 41.66 -68.26
C ARG A 626 -13.49 42.66 -67.65
N ASN A 627 -14.47 42.17 -66.90
CA ASN A 627 -15.47 43.02 -66.24
C ASN A 627 -14.82 43.92 -65.17
N VAL A 628 -13.86 43.41 -64.40
CA VAL A 628 -13.10 44.21 -63.43
C VAL A 628 -12.27 45.29 -64.14
N LEU A 629 -11.57 44.95 -65.23
CA LEU A 629 -10.83 45.92 -66.03
C LEU A 629 -11.75 46.99 -66.66
N GLU A 630 -12.92 46.59 -67.15
CA GLU A 630 -13.92 47.48 -67.73
C GLU A 630 -14.45 48.47 -66.68
N VAL A 631 -14.90 47.98 -65.53
CA VAL A 631 -15.37 48.81 -64.41
C VAL A 631 -14.25 49.74 -63.91
N THR A 632 -13.03 49.23 -63.77
CA THR A 632 -11.88 50.04 -63.33
C THR A 632 -11.58 51.15 -64.36
N ASN A 633 -11.72 50.86 -65.65
CA ASN A 633 -11.53 51.85 -66.72
C ASN A 633 -12.65 52.89 -66.74
N MET A 634 -13.91 52.50 -66.47
CA MET A 634 -15.05 53.41 -66.35
C MET A 634 -14.92 54.36 -65.16
N ILE A 635 -14.41 53.88 -64.01
CA ILE A 635 -14.13 54.71 -62.84
C ILE A 635 -12.99 55.70 -63.16
N ARG A 636 -11.94 55.22 -63.85
CA ARG A 636 -10.76 56.04 -64.18
C ARG A 636 -11.02 57.09 -65.28
N LYS A 637 -11.89 56.79 -66.23
CA LYS A 637 -12.32 57.67 -67.31
C LYS A 637 -13.84 57.81 -67.26
N TRP A 638 -14.32 58.59 -66.29
CA TRP A 638 -15.74 58.79 -66.05
C TRP A 638 -16.44 59.30 -67.33
N PRO A 639 -17.28 58.48 -67.99
CA PRO A 639 -17.90 58.88 -69.24
C PRO A 639 -19.04 59.87 -68.95
N GLN A 640 -19.08 61.00 -69.68
CA GLN A 640 -20.13 62.01 -69.50
C GLN A 640 -21.49 61.58 -70.07
N SER A 641 -21.54 60.53 -70.89
CA SER A 641 -22.78 59.89 -71.36
C SER A 641 -22.59 58.38 -71.42
N PHE A 642 -23.61 57.62 -71.05
CA PHE A 642 -23.59 56.16 -71.06
C PHE A 642 -24.73 55.66 -71.95
N LYS A 643 -24.43 54.72 -72.86
CA LYS A 643 -25.48 54.05 -73.64
C LYS A 643 -26.21 53.09 -72.71
N THR A 644 -27.39 53.48 -72.24
CA THR A 644 -28.35 52.57 -71.61
C THR A 644 -29.01 51.71 -72.69
N THR A 645 -29.30 50.46 -72.36
CA THR A 645 -29.95 49.48 -73.23
C THR A 645 -31.33 49.96 -73.69
N ASP A 646 -31.68 49.75 -74.96
CA ASP A 646 -32.92 50.21 -75.65
C ASP A 646 -34.25 49.60 -75.10
N PHE A 647 -34.24 49.00 -73.92
CA PHE A 647 -35.38 48.30 -73.29
C PHE A 647 -35.97 49.05 -72.08
N ILE A 648 -35.96 50.38 -72.10
CA ILE A 648 -36.77 51.20 -71.20
C ILE A 648 -37.42 52.31 -72.03
N ALA A 649 -38.54 51.97 -72.66
CA ALA A 649 -39.53 52.89 -73.22
C ALA A 649 -40.91 52.46 -72.70
#